data_AF-A0AA39QZL6-F1
#
_entry.id   AF-A0AA39QZL6-F1
#
_cell.length_a   1.000
_cell.length_b   1.000
_cell.length_c   1.000
_cell.angle_alpha   90.00
_cell.angle_beta   90.00
_cell.angle_gamma   90.00
#
_symmetry.space_group_name_H-M   'P 1'
#
loop_
_entity.id
_entity.type
_entity.pdbx_description
1 polymer ?
#
loop_
_entity_poly.entity_id
_entity_poly.type
_entity_poly.pdbx_seq_one_letter_code
_entity_poly.pdbx_strand_id
1 'polypeptide(L)'
;MGEKRCSSSRKLNEPSATGLSVLVEPERPTLDIVFVHGFTGHPVRTWTHKTEYVTKDWGEHGTDGYERPAKIPRLSSVTTPFRKSTDREKVYWPRHLLPETLPTARVLVYGYDSKIGHSLGTPISQNTVYDIASDLLKSLEANRRSQPSRPLIFVAHSLGGIIAKEALRQAQGCETHHHHLRQIYESTAAIIFFGTPHGGADPRGLRENVVERIARAAGLSVNEQIVNALLPTSERLKELRDSFAPMARHKNWIIYSFQEQYDVRFLSGGKVVDDVSSCLGDPSLETTQHISSDHMDMCRFSGSDHVEYRKVAAALDHIQMRITEGSAKPVLLEPRSALNDSHRRSLFDSLWHHTIDTRYATIKTAHARTCEWLLKKTEYQDWLDINKTQNHHGVLWIKGKPGSGKSTLVKFAVANARKTRAETAVISFFFNARGEDLEKSTLGMYRSLLYQILNTFPDLQSVLDCWRPNVPREGETYRWEKDDLQNLFTAAIQNLGQRRLMCFIDALDECEEDQIRDLMAFLEHLGRLATSLRIHFYVCLSSRHYPHISFENGVEMILEDQEDHIHDITKYLNGTLGAGRGKQSEEIKEELLQRSSGVFLWVVLVVQILNKEYDHGRIHGLRKRLREIPDELEKLFEEILTRDQQNMEELILCLQWILYAKRPLRQEEVYYAILSGTDPEALISATSEEITTQDMERFILSCSKGLAETTKLKARTVQFIHESVREFLLGKHGFSKLRLELGFGLSQDRLKQCCYSYMTIDTSELLPYGRKLPAASSEESRGLRESIPKKLPFLEYAVHNVLYHADVAEGQGLSQKAFLEKFSLGNWIKLDNLFVKYEIRRHTSCASLLYILAEKSFSNLIRIQLESELDPNTAVERCEDERYVTPLNAALASTPIDKNTIQALLIPKVRTAYDLGKLHNAQSDSKRECSLAAVNIIIEKRPSLSPQKGETLLHWAASNGHEAVVNWLVSKGVDPDAKDKNGRSPLSWAASKGHKTIVDLLLLKGVDPDSKDKSRQTPLSWAARGGHESIVNLLLLNGVDPDSKDINQMTPLSHVAQEGHETIVDLLLSKGADPNYKDKNRRTLLSLAASDGHETIVDLLLSKGVNPDFKDSIDRTPLSYAASMGHETIVDLLLSKGADPNSKDRDKWTPLSFAASNGHETTVDLLVSKGADPNSKDRYNWTPLYFAISNIGASNEEVVRLLLSKGADPESETDHGWTPLSLAISKKHEKFIKLLRAHIKPQGRT
;
A
#
# COMPACT_ATOMS: atom_id res chain seq x y z
N MET A 1 19.06 62.07 6.68
CA MET A 1 20.00 61.46 7.65
C MET A 1 19.15 60.70 8.67
N GLY A 2 19.32 59.41 8.94
CA GLY A 2 20.25 58.42 8.38
C GLY A 2 20.16 57.12 9.18
N GLU A 3 19.12 56.32 8.95
CA GLU A 3 18.90 55.05 9.67
C GLU A 3 19.88 53.97 9.22
N LYS A 4 20.61 53.36 10.18
CA LYS A 4 21.38 52.13 9.95
C LYS A 4 20.57 50.92 10.39
N ARG A 5 20.16 50.08 9.43
CA ARG A 5 19.73 48.71 9.73
C ARG A 5 20.95 47.84 10.01
N CYS A 6 20.94 47.11 11.12
CA CYS A 6 21.92 46.07 11.43
C CYS A 6 21.26 44.70 11.29
N SER A 7 21.70 43.91 10.31
CA SER A 7 21.27 42.52 10.11
C SER A 7 22.32 41.56 10.65
N SER A 8 22.11 41.04 11.86
CA SER A 8 22.96 40.00 12.46
C SER A 8 22.40 38.61 12.15
N SER A 9 23.20 37.75 11.52
CA SER A 9 22.89 36.33 11.31
C SER A 9 22.72 35.61 12.66
N ARG A 10 21.55 34.99 12.89
CA ARG A 10 21.31 34.17 14.07
C ARG A 10 21.98 32.80 13.91
N LYS A 11 22.91 32.46 14.80
CA LYS A 11 23.28 31.06 15.05
C LYS A 11 22.08 30.32 15.66
N LEU A 12 21.89 29.06 15.27
CA LEU A 12 20.89 28.17 15.87
C LEU A 12 21.40 27.69 17.23
N ASN A 13 20.63 27.93 18.30
CA ASN A 13 20.98 27.50 19.65
C ASN A 13 20.55 26.03 19.88
N GLU A 14 21.33 25.28 20.66
CA GLU A 14 20.89 24.02 21.26
C GLU A 14 19.82 24.28 22.34
N PRO A 15 18.83 23.40 22.54
CA PRO A 15 17.81 23.56 23.57
C PRO A 15 18.42 23.46 24.98
N SER A 16 17.91 24.27 25.90
CA SER A 16 18.36 24.29 27.29
C SER A 16 18.08 22.96 27.99
N ALA A 17 19.03 22.47 28.79
CA ALA A 17 18.87 21.23 29.54
C ALA A 17 17.70 21.26 30.56
N THR A 18 17.26 22.44 30.96
CA THR A 18 16.09 22.68 31.82
C THR A 18 15.26 23.88 31.33
N GLY A 19 13.97 23.89 31.64
CA GLY A 19 13.00 24.87 31.17
C GLY A 19 12.41 24.54 29.79
N LEU A 20 11.54 25.42 29.29
CA LEU A 20 10.92 25.30 27.98
C LEU A 20 11.79 25.94 26.89
N SER A 21 12.11 25.20 25.84
CA SER A 21 12.87 25.66 24.66
C SER A 21 12.05 25.52 23.38
N VAL A 22 12.15 26.50 22.48
CA VAL A 22 11.60 26.38 21.12
C VAL A 22 12.57 25.57 20.26
N LEU A 23 12.09 24.48 19.66
CA LEU A 23 12.85 23.59 18.78
C LEU A 23 12.63 23.92 17.29
N VAL A 24 11.40 24.34 16.94
CA VAL A 24 11.02 24.81 15.59
C VAL A 24 10.07 26.00 15.74
N GLU A 25 10.37 27.11 15.05
CA GLU A 25 9.52 28.31 14.97
C GLU A 25 9.22 28.60 13.49
N PRO A 26 8.01 28.32 12.97
CA PRO A 26 7.63 28.67 11.61
C PRO A 26 7.27 30.15 11.49
N GLU A 27 7.30 30.72 10.28
CA GLU A 27 7.06 32.16 10.07
C GLU A 27 5.69 32.65 10.55
N ARG A 28 4.67 31.78 10.52
CA ARG A 28 3.30 32.06 10.95
C ARG A 28 2.72 30.83 11.67
N PRO A 29 2.99 30.64 12.98
CA PRO A 29 2.55 29.43 13.66
C PRO A 29 1.05 29.47 13.94
N THR A 30 0.34 28.43 13.51
CA THR A 30 -1.11 28.27 13.68
C THR A 30 -1.46 27.42 14.89
N LEU A 31 -0.54 26.56 15.34
CA LEU A 31 -0.66 25.71 16.53
C LEU A 31 0.69 25.57 17.24
N ASP A 32 0.67 25.22 18.52
CA ASP A 32 1.85 24.85 19.30
C ASP A 32 1.83 23.35 19.66
N ILE A 33 2.96 22.66 19.54
CA ILE A 33 3.16 21.29 20.04
C ILE A 33 4.18 21.34 21.19
N VAL A 34 3.79 20.87 22.37
CA VAL A 34 4.65 20.83 23.56
C VAL A 34 5.01 19.40 23.91
N PHE A 35 6.30 19.16 23.95
CA PHE A 35 6.89 17.87 24.25
C PHE A 35 7.38 17.77 25.70
N VAL A 36 6.89 16.75 26.41
CA VAL A 36 7.22 16.48 27.82
C VAL A 36 7.71 15.04 27.98
N HIS A 37 8.88 14.85 28.58
CA HIS A 37 9.51 13.53 28.69
C HIS A 37 9.50 12.97 30.11
N GLY A 38 9.81 11.68 30.27
CA GLY A 38 10.00 11.02 31.56
C GLY A 38 11.42 11.13 32.13
N PHE A 39 11.84 10.11 32.89
CA PHE A 39 12.99 10.12 33.81
C PHE A 39 14.37 10.60 33.30
N THR A 40 14.62 10.67 31.98
CA THR A 40 15.88 11.20 31.42
C THR A 40 15.97 12.74 31.44
N GLY A 41 14.89 13.42 31.84
CA GLY A 41 14.83 14.85 32.15
C GLY A 41 14.84 15.80 30.95
N HIS A 42 15.25 15.35 29.76
CA HIS A 42 15.22 16.19 28.56
C HIS A 42 14.77 15.43 27.31
N PRO A 43 13.70 15.88 26.60
CA PRO A 43 13.06 15.08 25.57
C PRO A 43 13.97 14.69 24.39
N VAL A 44 14.90 15.58 24.01
CA VAL A 44 15.88 15.31 22.94
C VAL A 44 16.70 14.04 23.21
N ARG A 45 17.05 13.72 24.48
CA ARG A 45 17.90 12.56 24.82
C ARG A 45 17.30 11.21 24.42
N THR A 46 15.98 11.13 24.38
CA THR A 46 15.27 9.88 24.13
C THR A 46 14.87 9.76 22.66
N TRP A 47 14.83 10.88 21.95
CA TRP A 47 14.36 11.01 20.57
C TRP A 47 15.50 11.23 19.55
N THR A 48 16.73 11.40 20.05
CA THR A 48 17.97 11.25 19.30
C THR A 48 18.35 9.78 19.10
N HIS A 49 19.06 9.49 18.01
CA HIS A 49 19.71 8.20 17.79
C HIS A 49 20.86 7.98 18.80
N LYS A 50 21.15 6.73 19.18
CA LYS A 50 22.01 6.34 20.35
C LYS A 50 23.50 6.77 20.29
N THR A 51 23.96 7.50 19.28
CA THR A 51 25.39 7.81 19.04
C THR A 51 25.94 9.06 19.74
N GLU A 52 25.09 9.95 20.28
CA GLU A 52 25.54 11.32 20.67
C GLU A 52 25.90 11.57 22.15
N TYR A 53 25.53 10.71 23.10
CA TYR A 53 25.74 10.99 24.54
C TYR A 53 27.03 10.44 25.15
N VAL A 54 28.09 10.29 24.35
CA VAL A 54 29.45 9.96 24.83
C VAL A 54 30.48 10.93 24.25
N THR A 55 30.57 12.13 24.86
CA THR A 55 31.78 12.92 25.18
C THR A 55 31.47 14.42 25.26
N LYS A 56 31.53 14.97 26.48
CA LYS A 56 32.06 16.31 26.81
C LYS A 56 31.98 16.49 28.32
N ASP A 57 33.09 16.25 29.01
CA ASP A 57 33.33 16.78 30.34
C ASP A 57 34.54 17.71 30.26
N TRP A 58 34.50 18.78 31.05
CA TRP A 58 35.57 19.76 31.12
C TRP A 58 36.63 19.25 32.10
N GLY A 59 37.91 19.31 31.72
CA GLY A 59 38.98 18.63 32.47
C GLY A 59 39.58 19.46 33.60
N GLU A 60 40.43 18.82 34.43
CA GLU A 60 41.69 19.38 34.96
C GLU A 60 42.57 18.31 35.65
N HIS A 61 43.88 18.61 35.69
CA HIS A 61 45.09 17.99 36.28
C HIS A 61 45.06 16.83 37.32
N GLY A 62 46.12 15.99 37.34
CA GLY A 62 46.50 15.19 38.54
C GLY A 62 47.43 13.95 38.40
N THR A 63 48.71 14.16 38.13
CA THR A 63 49.94 13.31 38.28
C THR A 63 49.97 11.93 39.02
N ASP A 64 50.78 11.02 38.42
CA ASP A 64 51.81 10.09 38.99
C ASP A 64 51.51 8.72 39.68
N GLY A 65 52.25 7.69 39.23
CA GLY A 65 52.93 6.72 40.11
C GLY A 65 52.89 5.19 39.79
N TYR A 66 53.97 4.63 39.19
CA TYR A 66 54.62 3.30 39.41
C TYR A 66 53.78 1.98 39.63
N GLU A 67 54.12 0.76 39.18
CA GLU A 67 55.14 0.17 38.27
C GLU A 67 54.71 -1.30 37.91
N ARG A 68 55.33 -1.98 36.93
CA ARG A 68 55.10 -3.41 36.56
C ARG A 68 56.43 -4.17 36.48
N PRO A 69 56.52 -5.46 36.91
CA PRO A 69 56.48 -6.57 35.93
C PRO A 69 55.91 -7.92 36.49
N ALA A 70 56.03 -9.08 35.83
CA ALA A 70 55.40 -9.52 34.56
C ALA A 70 55.73 -11.01 34.25
N LYS A 71 54.76 -11.85 33.82
CA LYS A 71 54.98 -13.12 33.05
C LYS A 71 53.69 -13.58 32.33
N ILE A 72 53.86 -14.20 31.16
CA ILE A 72 52.89 -14.44 30.05
C ILE A 72 53.26 -15.83 29.44
N PRO A 73 52.34 -16.70 28.96
CA PRO A 73 51.42 -16.40 27.84
C PRO A 73 49.98 -16.96 27.84
N ARG A 74 49.03 -16.03 27.62
CA ARG A 74 47.93 -16.07 26.64
C ARG A 74 47.05 -17.34 26.54
N LEU A 75 46.02 -17.41 27.38
CA LEU A 75 44.66 -17.49 26.86
C LEU A 75 43.91 -16.22 27.27
N SER A 76 43.68 -15.31 26.32
CA SER A 76 42.93 -14.08 26.56
C SER A 76 41.49 -14.22 26.09
N SER A 77 40.62 -14.62 27.01
CA SER A 77 39.18 -14.29 26.97
C SER A 77 39.02 -12.77 27.17
N VAL A 78 39.27 -11.98 26.10
CA VAL A 78 39.16 -10.51 26.11
C VAL A 78 38.63 -10.05 24.74
N THR A 79 37.31 -9.93 24.55
CA THR A 79 36.60 -8.63 24.65
C THR A 79 37.40 -7.45 24.08
N THR A 80 37.43 -7.34 22.76
CA THR A 80 38.08 -6.26 21.99
C THR A 80 37.16 -5.79 20.86
N PRO A 81 37.27 -4.54 20.38
CA PRO A 81 36.37 -3.52 20.91
C PRO A 81 35.34 -3.04 19.89
N PHE A 82 34.18 -2.58 20.37
CA PHE A 82 33.20 -1.84 19.55
C PHE A 82 33.84 -0.62 18.90
N ARG A 83 34.18 -0.71 17.60
CA ARG A 83 34.65 0.43 16.82
C ARG A 83 33.54 0.93 15.89
N LYS A 84 32.85 1.95 16.42
CA LYS A 84 31.84 2.83 15.81
C LYS A 84 31.78 2.82 14.26
N SER A 85 30.66 2.34 13.72
CA SER A 85 29.89 3.13 12.75
C SER A 85 29.30 4.35 13.50
N THR A 86 28.90 5.47 12.91
CA THR A 86 28.40 5.82 11.56
C THR A 86 28.69 7.31 11.34
N ASP A 87 28.46 7.84 10.14
CA ASP A 87 27.66 9.09 10.04
C ASP A 87 26.63 8.98 8.90
N ARG A 88 25.58 8.19 9.19
CA ARG A 88 24.27 8.37 8.57
C ARG A 88 23.72 9.71 9.02
N GLU A 89 23.01 10.42 8.15
CA GLU A 89 22.37 11.67 8.56
C GLU A 89 21.34 11.43 9.66
N LYS A 90 21.35 12.36 10.62
CA LYS A 90 20.66 12.18 11.89
C LYS A 90 19.25 12.76 11.78
N VAL A 91 18.27 11.90 11.52
CA VAL A 91 16.85 12.27 11.58
C VAL A 91 16.42 12.39 13.04
N TYR A 92 16.04 13.61 13.46
CA TYR A 92 15.49 13.88 14.80
C TYR A 92 13.99 14.10 14.68
N TRP A 93 13.17 13.16 15.14
CA TRP A 93 11.75 13.16 14.78
C TRP A 93 10.95 14.44 15.11
N PRO A 94 11.07 15.10 16.29
CA PRO A 94 10.31 16.33 16.55
C PRO A 94 10.90 17.57 15.85
N ARG A 95 12.14 17.49 15.35
CA ARG A 95 12.84 18.62 14.70
C ARG A 95 12.78 18.55 13.18
N HIS A 96 12.82 17.35 12.61
CA HIS A 96 12.91 17.10 11.17
C HIS A 96 11.61 16.54 10.60
N LEU A 97 10.94 15.60 11.28
CA LEU A 97 9.71 14.98 10.75
C LEU A 97 8.45 15.80 11.03
N LEU A 98 8.37 16.51 12.16
CA LEU A 98 7.22 17.37 12.44
C LEU A 98 7.07 18.56 11.47
N PRO A 99 8.13 19.26 11.01
CA PRO A 99 7.99 20.27 9.98
C PRO A 99 7.51 19.72 8.62
N GLU A 100 7.77 18.44 8.33
CA GLU A 100 7.21 17.76 7.15
C GLU A 100 5.72 17.44 7.34
N THR A 101 5.32 16.94 8.52
CA THR A 101 3.92 16.56 8.81
C THR A 101 3.01 17.77 9.09
N LEU A 102 3.48 18.74 9.88
CA LEU A 102 2.74 19.92 10.32
C LEU A 102 3.59 21.20 10.15
N PRO A 103 3.80 21.69 8.92
CA PRO A 103 4.73 22.80 8.62
C PRO A 103 4.38 24.14 9.29
N THR A 104 3.15 24.31 9.77
CA THR A 104 2.70 25.52 10.48
C THR A 104 2.72 25.38 12.02
N ALA A 105 3.24 24.27 12.55
CA ALA A 105 3.35 24.03 13.99
C ALA A 105 4.62 24.63 14.59
N ARG A 106 4.49 25.38 15.69
CA ARG A 106 5.62 25.72 16.56
C ARG A 106 5.89 24.55 17.50
N VAL A 107 7.13 24.04 17.50
CA VAL A 107 7.52 22.89 18.32
C VAL A 107 8.31 23.36 19.53
N LEU A 108 7.84 22.99 20.72
CA LEU A 108 8.38 23.33 22.03
C LEU A 108 8.81 22.05 22.75
N VAL A 109 9.96 22.06 23.42
CA VAL A 109 10.43 20.95 24.27
C VAL A 109 10.65 21.43 25.70
N TYR A 110 10.16 20.70 26.69
CA TYR A 110 10.35 21.01 28.11
C TYR A 110 11.35 20.05 28.75
N GLY A 111 12.46 20.58 29.24
CA GLY A 111 13.43 19.87 30.07
C GLY A 111 13.27 20.20 31.55
N TYR A 112 13.59 19.26 32.43
CA TYR A 112 13.65 19.44 33.87
C TYR A 112 14.77 18.57 34.45
N ASP A 113 15.38 18.99 35.56
CA ASP A 113 16.44 18.19 36.15
C ASP A 113 15.87 16.97 36.90
N SER A 114 16.29 15.79 36.46
CA SER A 114 15.95 14.50 37.06
C SER A 114 17.17 13.82 37.73
N LYS A 115 18.35 14.45 37.71
CA LYS A 115 19.59 13.83 38.21
C LYS A 115 19.66 13.83 39.74
N ILE A 116 19.88 12.63 40.30
CA ILE A 116 20.45 12.45 41.64
C ILE A 116 21.78 11.68 41.51
N GLY A 117 22.73 11.98 42.41
CA GLY A 117 24.17 11.80 42.17
C GLY A 117 24.74 10.38 42.32
N HIS A 118 26.03 10.27 41.98
CA HIS A 118 26.87 9.12 42.28
C HIS A 118 27.29 9.09 43.76
N SER A 119 27.70 7.91 44.23
CA SER A 119 28.26 7.64 45.55
C SER A 119 29.31 8.69 45.99
N LEU A 120 29.14 9.21 47.21
CA LEU A 120 29.96 10.23 47.92
C LEU A 120 29.60 11.72 47.72
N GLY A 121 28.46 12.07 47.10
CA GLY A 121 27.92 13.44 47.09
C GLY A 121 26.46 13.53 47.56
N THR A 122 26.09 14.60 48.28
CA THR A 122 24.70 14.87 48.69
C THR A 122 23.82 15.33 47.50
N PRO A 123 22.52 14.98 47.47
CA PRO A 123 21.62 15.33 46.38
C PRO A 123 21.23 16.83 46.39
N ILE A 124 21.10 17.43 45.20
CA ILE A 124 20.92 18.89 45.02
C ILE A 124 19.50 19.29 44.55
N SER A 125 18.63 18.36 44.14
CA SER A 125 17.23 18.66 43.74
C SER A 125 16.21 17.87 44.56
N GLN A 126 15.20 18.57 45.09
CA GLN A 126 14.09 18.02 45.87
C GLN A 126 12.72 18.13 45.15
N ASN A 127 12.71 18.54 43.88
CA ASN A 127 11.46 18.84 43.17
C ASN A 127 10.56 17.60 43.01
N THR A 128 9.28 17.76 43.33
CA THR A 128 8.24 16.74 43.12
C THR A 128 7.64 16.85 41.72
N VAL A 129 6.82 15.86 41.33
CA VAL A 129 6.02 15.92 40.09
C VAL A 129 5.12 17.18 40.04
N TYR A 130 4.64 17.65 41.20
CA TYR A 130 3.84 18.87 41.32
C TYR A 130 4.64 20.13 40.97
N ASP A 131 5.87 20.23 41.47
CA ASP A 131 6.75 21.39 41.24
C ASP A 131 7.17 21.48 39.78
N ILE A 132 7.52 20.34 39.18
CA ILE A 132 7.86 20.21 37.75
C ILE A 132 6.65 20.59 36.88
N ALA A 133 5.44 20.13 37.23
CA ALA A 133 4.21 20.51 36.52
C ALA A 133 3.89 22.01 36.65
N SER A 134 4.16 22.61 37.82
CA SER A 134 3.96 24.05 38.04
C SER A 134 4.95 24.91 37.24
N ASP A 135 6.20 24.46 37.14
CA ASP A 135 7.24 25.13 36.34
C ASP A 135 6.99 25.00 34.83
N LEU A 136 6.58 23.83 34.34
CA LEU A 136 6.10 23.62 32.97
C LEU A 136 4.96 24.60 32.65
N LEU A 137 3.95 24.69 33.51
CA LEU A 137 2.78 25.56 33.30
C LEU A 137 3.18 27.04 33.20
N LYS A 138 4.01 27.53 34.11
CA LYS A 138 4.52 28.92 34.12
C LYS A 138 5.40 29.21 32.90
N SER A 139 6.31 28.30 32.55
CA SER A 139 7.18 28.42 31.40
C SER A 139 6.42 28.44 30.07
N LEU A 140 5.35 27.64 29.97
CA LEU A 140 4.50 27.55 28.79
C LEU A 140 3.58 28.77 28.63
N GLU A 141 3.03 29.30 29.71
CA GLU A 141 2.29 30.58 29.69
C GLU A 141 3.19 31.73 29.22
N ALA A 142 4.40 31.85 29.79
CA ALA A 142 5.34 32.92 29.41
C ALA A 142 5.68 32.91 27.91
N ASN A 143 5.83 31.73 27.30
CA ASN A 143 6.11 31.54 25.87
C ASN A 143 4.87 31.68 24.96
N ARG A 144 3.67 31.78 25.54
CA ARG A 144 2.38 31.90 24.82
C ARG A 144 1.63 33.20 25.12
N ARG A 145 2.12 34.04 26.04
CA ARG A 145 1.47 35.29 26.48
C ARG A 145 1.11 36.26 25.35
N SER A 146 1.78 36.20 24.19
CA SER A 146 1.45 36.99 22.99
C SER A 146 0.29 36.44 22.15
N GLN A 147 0.02 35.13 22.20
CA GLN A 147 -1.08 34.44 21.50
C GLN A 147 -1.65 33.28 22.36
N PRO A 148 -2.27 33.58 23.52
CA PRO A 148 -2.62 32.57 24.52
C PRO A 148 -3.69 31.56 24.05
N SER A 149 -4.49 31.93 23.04
CA SER A 149 -5.60 31.14 22.49
C SER A 149 -5.21 30.23 21.32
N ARG A 150 -3.94 30.24 20.87
CA ARG A 150 -3.48 29.38 19.75
C ARG A 150 -3.63 27.89 20.13
N PRO A 151 -4.23 27.02 19.31
CA PRO A 151 -4.38 25.59 19.64
C PRO A 151 -3.08 24.94 20.14
N LEU A 152 -3.19 24.13 21.19
CA LEU A 152 -2.07 23.49 21.88
C LEU A 152 -2.23 21.97 21.90
N ILE A 153 -1.19 21.26 21.50
CA ILE A 153 -1.08 19.80 21.54
C ILE A 153 0.02 19.40 22.52
N PHE A 154 -0.26 18.51 23.47
CA PHE A 154 0.79 17.87 24.27
C PHE A 154 1.20 16.55 23.66
N VAL A 155 2.51 16.28 23.60
CA VAL A 155 3.05 14.97 23.24
C VAL A 155 3.99 14.50 24.34
N ALA A 156 3.61 13.43 25.01
CA ALA A 156 4.15 13.08 26.32
C ALA A 156 4.56 11.60 26.40
N HIS A 157 5.74 11.33 26.96
CA HIS A 157 6.28 9.97 27.13
C HIS A 157 6.49 9.61 28.59
N SER A 158 6.03 8.42 29.01
CA SER A 158 6.24 7.87 30.35
C SER A 158 5.81 8.86 31.46
N LEU A 159 6.63 9.13 32.47
CA LEU A 159 6.38 10.15 33.52
C LEU A 159 5.99 11.54 32.97
N GLY A 160 6.43 11.90 31.75
CA GLY A 160 6.05 13.17 31.11
C GLY A 160 4.53 13.33 30.91
N GLY A 161 3.81 12.21 30.71
CA GLY A 161 2.35 12.23 30.64
C GLY A 161 1.69 12.57 31.97
N ILE A 162 2.26 12.12 33.10
CA ILE A 162 1.78 12.47 34.44
C ILE A 162 2.03 13.95 34.75
N ILE A 163 3.19 14.48 34.36
CA ILE A 163 3.53 15.91 34.49
C ILE A 163 2.56 16.78 33.67
N ALA A 164 2.28 16.41 32.40
CA ALA A 164 1.34 17.14 31.56
C ALA A 164 -0.09 17.13 32.12
N LYS A 165 -0.57 15.96 32.62
CA LYS A 165 -1.87 15.84 33.29
C LYS A 165 -1.96 16.76 34.52
N GLU A 166 -0.94 16.78 35.38
CA GLU A 166 -0.95 17.60 36.59
C GLU A 166 -0.84 19.11 36.27
N ALA A 167 -0.08 19.49 35.25
CA ALA A 167 0.01 20.88 34.79
C ALA A 167 -1.35 21.40 34.29
N LEU A 168 -2.08 20.56 33.52
CA LEU A 168 -3.44 20.88 33.06
C LEU A 168 -4.45 20.97 34.22
N ARG A 169 -4.34 20.07 35.21
CA ARG A 169 -5.17 20.11 36.42
C ARG A 169 -4.91 21.37 37.26
N GLN A 170 -3.65 21.81 37.38
CA GLN A 170 -3.29 23.08 38.01
C GLN A 170 -3.86 24.28 37.22
N ALA A 171 -3.75 24.28 35.89
CA ALA A 171 -4.27 25.34 35.02
C ALA A 171 -5.80 25.47 35.09
N GLN A 172 -6.53 24.35 35.16
CA GLN A 172 -7.98 24.32 35.36
C GLN A 172 -8.38 24.95 36.72
N GLY A 173 -7.60 24.66 37.77
CA GLY A 173 -7.82 25.15 39.13
C GLY A 173 -7.47 26.62 39.38
N CYS A 174 -6.91 27.35 38.39
CA CYS A 174 -6.60 28.77 38.54
C CYS A 174 -7.87 29.64 38.56
N GLU A 175 -8.00 30.49 39.58
CA GLU A 175 -9.06 31.50 39.71
C GLU A 175 -9.03 32.54 38.58
N THR A 176 -10.13 33.28 38.42
CA THR A 176 -10.34 34.29 37.36
C THR A 176 -9.27 35.38 37.31
N HIS A 177 -8.57 35.67 38.42
CA HIS A 177 -7.46 36.63 38.46
C HIS A 177 -6.15 36.10 37.82
N HIS A 178 -6.02 34.78 37.61
CA HIS A 178 -4.88 34.14 36.91
C HIS A 178 -5.28 33.61 35.53
N HIS A 179 -6.13 34.36 34.81
CA HIS A 179 -6.68 33.99 33.50
C HIS A 179 -5.61 33.51 32.49
N HIS A 180 -4.40 34.06 32.53
CA HIS A 180 -3.29 33.69 31.64
C HIS A 180 -2.81 32.24 31.82
N LEU A 181 -2.74 31.71 33.04
CA LEU A 181 -2.40 30.30 33.29
C LEU A 181 -3.55 29.39 32.85
N ARG A 182 -4.80 29.81 33.13
CA ARG A 182 -6.00 29.08 32.72
C ARG A 182 -6.11 28.94 31.20
N GLN A 183 -5.64 29.92 30.43
CA GLN A 183 -5.64 29.83 28.96
C GLN A 183 -4.86 28.61 28.42
N ILE A 184 -3.88 28.06 29.14
CA ILE A 184 -3.22 26.80 28.74
C ILE A 184 -4.22 25.64 28.74
N TYR A 185 -5.05 25.53 29.79
CA TYR A 185 -6.15 24.57 29.84
C TYR A 185 -7.21 24.86 28.76
N GLU A 186 -7.57 26.13 28.57
CA GLU A 186 -8.64 26.49 27.63
C GLU A 186 -8.27 26.27 26.15
N SER A 187 -6.99 26.43 25.80
CA SER A 187 -6.44 26.30 24.43
C SER A 187 -5.87 24.92 24.09
N THR A 188 -5.75 24.02 25.06
CA THR A 188 -5.37 22.62 24.81
C THR A 188 -6.47 21.95 23.98
N ALA A 189 -6.07 21.32 22.87
CA ALA A 189 -6.97 20.67 21.92
C ALA A 189 -6.76 19.14 21.87
N ALA A 190 -5.51 18.67 22.03
CA ALA A 190 -5.19 17.26 21.95
C ALA A 190 -3.99 16.86 22.82
N ILE A 191 -3.92 15.57 23.17
CA ILE A 191 -2.84 14.98 23.96
C ILE A 191 -2.47 13.61 23.38
N ILE A 192 -1.19 13.39 23.10
CA ILE A 192 -0.65 12.10 22.65
C ILE A 192 0.24 11.53 23.75
N PHE A 193 -0.13 10.37 24.28
CA PHE A 193 0.64 9.62 25.27
C PHE A 193 1.43 8.48 24.59
N PHE A 194 2.67 8.29 25.01
CA PHE A 194 3.48 7.11 24.71
C PHE A 194 3.84 6.43 26.04
N GLY A 195 3.35 5.21 26.26
CA GLY A 195 3.68 4.40 27.45
C GLY A 195 3.46 5.11 28.80
N THR A 196 2.43 5.95 28.94
CA THR A 196 2.20 6.70 30.19
C THR A 196 1.49 5.81 31.22
N PRO A 197 2.06 5.58 32.44
CA PRO A 197 1.46 4.70 33.45
C PRO A 197 0.31 5.40 34.18
N HIS A 198 -0.86 5.49 33.56
CA HIS A 198 -2.07 6.12 34.11
C HIS A 198 -2.63 5.37 35.34
N GLY A 199 -2.46 4.05 35.40
CA GLY A 199 -2.82 3.21 36.56
C GLY A 199 -1.71 3.04 37.60
N GLY A 200 -0.50 3.54 37.31
CA GLY A 200 0.74 3.20 38.02
C GLY A 200 1.36 1.90 37.49
N ALA A 201 2.66 1.73 37.65
CA ALA A 201 3.35 0.53 37.15
C ALA A 201 3.54 -0.51 38.26
N ASP A 202 2.95 -1.70 38.13
CA ASP A 202 3.28 -2.90 38.93
C ASP A 202 3.22 -4.14 38.02
N PRO A 203 4.37 -4.65 37.53
CA PRO A 203 4.36 -5.73 36.56
C PRO A 203 3.84 -7.08 37.11
N ARG A 204 4.01 -7.39 38.40
CA ARG A 204 3.78 -8.77 38.96
C ARG A 204 3.43 -8.86 40.46
N GLY A 205 2.91 -7.82 41.11
CA GLY A 205 2.31 -7.92 42.46
C GLY A 205 3.32 -8.19 43.60
N LEU A 206 4.58 -7.80 43.41
CA LEU A 206 5.61 -7.82 44.44
C LEU A 206 5.99 -6.37 44.75
N ARG A 207 5.70 -5.92 45.98
CA ARG A 207 6.09 -4.58 46.45
C ARG A 207 7.60 -4.33 46.23
N GLU A 208 7.92 -3.07 45.91
CA GLU A 208 9.24 -2.41 45.94
C GLU A 208 10.15 -2.41 44.68
N ASN A 209 10.09 -3.37 43.75
CA ASN A 209 11.15 -3.49 42.71
C ASN A 209 10.88 -2.89 41.31
N VAL A 210 10.07 -1.83 41.21
CA VAL A 210 9.89 -1.05 39.95
C VAL A 210 11.06 -0.10 39.72
N VAL A 211 11.51 0.60 40.77
CA VAL A 211 12.60 1.58 40.70
C VAL A 211 13.86 0.93 40.17
N GLU A 212 14.32 -0.13 40.82
CA GLU A 212 15.61 -0.75 40.54
C GLU A 212 15.70 -1.29 39.11
N ARG A 213 14.56 -1.70 38.55
CA ARG A 213 14.44 -2.25 37.20
C ARG A 213 14.43 -1.18 36.11
N ILE A 214 13.66 -0.10 36.28
CA ILE A 214 13.64 1.03 35.34
C ILE A 214 14.94 1.84 35.45
N ALA A 215 15.45 2.04 36.66
CA ALA A 215 16.76 2.65 36.96
C ALA A 215 17.92 1.90 36.28
N ARG A 216 17.99 0.57 36.41
CA ARG A 216 19.02 -0.25 35.73
C ARG A 216 18.87 -0.26 34.20
N ALA A 217 17.64 -0.24 33.69
CA ALA A 217 17.40 -0.20 32.24
C ALA A 217 17.76 1.17 31.61
N ALA A 218 17.63 2.27 32.37
CA ALA A 218 17.97 3.63 31.94
C ALA A 218 19.38 4.11 32.37
N GLY A 219 20.03 3.43 33.32
CA GLY A 219 21.36 3.78 33.83
C GLY A 219 21.39 4.95 34.83
N LEU A 220 20.31 5.18 35.60
CA LEU A 220 20.11 6.37 36.44
C LEU A 220 19.71 6.02 37.87
N SER A 221 20.08 6.85 38.87
CA SER A 221 19.44 6.84 40.19
C SER A 221 18.25 7.81 40.21
N VAL A 222 17.19 7.50 40.97
CA VAL A 222 15.89 8.17 40.87
C VAL A 222 15.43 8.69 42.23
N ASN A 223 14.81 9.88 42.26
CA ASN A 223 14.21 10.44 43.47
C ASN A 223 13.01 9.57 43.95
N GLU A 224 13.09 9.07 45.18
CA GLU A 224 12.03 8.27 45.81
C GLU A 224 10.67 8.98 45.85
N GLN A 225 10.62 10.32 45.94
CA GLN A 225 9.35 11.05 45.93
C GLN A 225 8.66 11.04 44.56
N ILE A 226 9.44 11.09 43.47
CA ILE A 226 8.91 10.97 42.09
C ILE A 226 8.47 9.53 41.82
N VAL A 227 9.22 8.54 42.32
CA VAL A 227 8.84 7.12 42.31
C VAL A 227 7.52 6.89 43.04
N ASN A 228 7.41 7.37 44.28
CA ASN A 228 6.25 7.11 45.13
C ASN A 228 4.98 7.72 44.54
N ALA A 229 5.11 8.81 43.77
CA ALA A 229 4.01 9.38 43.00
C ALA A 229 3.50 8.48 41.84
N LEU A 230 4.29 7.50 41.37
CA LEU A 230 3.97 6.60 40.25
C LEU A 230 3.54 5.19 40.66
N LEU A 231 3.59 4.85 41.96
CA LEU A 231 3.08 3.58 42.46
C LEU A 231 1.54 3.51 42.32
N PRO A 232 0.94 2.34 42.03
CA PRO A 232 -0.52 2.19 42.00
C PRO A 232 -1.22 2.55 43.33
N THR A 233 -0.48 2.51 44.44
CA THR A 233 -0.94 2.93 45.79
C THR A 233 -0.83 4.43 46.05
N SER A 234 -0.35 5.23 45.08
CA SER A 234 -0.26 6.68 45.16
C SER A 234 -1.66 7.30 45.15
N GLU A 235 -2.10 7.86 46.28
CA GLU A 235 -3.35 8.63 46.35
C GLU A 235 -3.36 9.77 45.33
N ARG A 236 -2.20 10.40 45.09
CA ARG A 236 -2.09 11.51 44.13
C ARG A 236 -2.21 11.08 42.67
N LEU A 237 -1.69 9.90 42.31
CA LEU A 237 -1.87 9.34 40.97
C LEU A 237 -3.34 8.98 40.73
N LYS A 238 -3.99 8.42 41.76
CA LYS A 238 -5.42 8.13 41.76
C LYS A 238 -6.27 9.40 41.59
N GLU A 239 -6.03 10.44 42.38
CA GLU A 239 -6.68 11.76 42.21
C GLU A 239 -6.51 12.30 40.78
N LEU A 240 -5.30 12.19 40.22
CA LEU A 240 -4.99 12.70 38.88
C LEU A 240 -5.60 11.84 37.75
N ARG A 241 -5.76 10.54 37.97
CA ARG A 241 -6.50 9.65 37.06
C ARG A 241 -7.99 9.98 37.09
N ASP A 242 -8.56 10.02 38.28
CA ASP A 242 -10.00 10.13 38.50
C ASP A 242 -10.52 11.55 38.12
N SER A 243 -9.69 12.60 38.23
CA SER A 243 -10.02 13.98 37.81
C SER A 243 -9.79 14.28 36.32
N PHE A 244 -8.89 13.56 35.64
CA PHE A 244 -8.49 13.89 34.27
C PHE A 244 -9.54 13.52 33.21
N ALA A 245 -10.19 12.35 33.32
CA ALA A 245 -11.20 11.95 32.34
C ALA A 245 -12.42 12.91 32.29
N PRO A 246 -13.00 13.36 33.43
CA PRO A 246 -14.00 14.43 33.43
C PRO A 246 -13.50 15.74 32.80
N MET A 247 -12.26 16.14 33.11
CA MET A 247 -11.63 17.35 32.58
C MET A 247 -11.48 17.31 31.05
N ALA A 248 -11.05 16.17 30.51
CA ALA A 248 -10.88 15.96 29.08
C ALA A 248 -12.22 15.87 28.33
N ARG A 249 -13.22 15.16 28.87
CA ARG A 249 -14.59 15.14 28.30
C ARG A 249 -15.22 16.53 28.27
N HIS A 250 -15.07 17.33 29.33
CA HIS A 250 -15.59 18.70 29.37
C HIS A 250 -15.01 19.62 28.29
N LYS A 251 -13.74 19.43 27.93
CA LYS A 251 -13.06 20.19 26.88
C LYS A 251 -13.08 19.53 25.49
N ASN A 252 -13.64 18.33 25.38
CA ASN A 252 -13.65 17.51 24.17
C ASN A 252 -12.25 17.33 23.56
N TRP A 253 -11.26 17.00 24.40
CA TRP A 253 -9.88 16.79 23.96
C TRP A 253 -9.73 15.50 23.15
N ILE A 254 -8.94 15.57 22.08
CA ILE A 254 -8.57 14.40 21.28
C ILE A 254 -7.39 13.72 21.97
N ILE A 255 -7.54 12.46 22.39
CA ILE A 255 -6.48 11.72 23.08
C ILE A 255 -6.06 10.49 22.29
N TYR A 256 -4.75 10.32 22.11
CA TYR A 256 -4.14 9.11 21.55
C TYR A 256 -3.20 8.47 22.56
N SER A 257 -3.28 7.14 22.71
CA SER A 257 -2.50 6.36 23.67
C SER A 257 -1.71 5.27 22.93
N PHE A 258 -0.41 5.49 22.73
CA PHE A 258 0.49 4.53 22.07
C PHE A 258 1.14 3.58 23.08
N GLN A 259 0.90 2.27 22.89
CA GLN A 259 1.32 1.19 23.78
C GLN A 259 2.53 0.42 23.22
N GLU A 260 3.40 -0.07 24.10
CA GLU A 260 4.55 -0.89 23.69
C GLU A 260 4.10 -2.30 23.26
N GLN A 261 4.76 -2.88 22.25
CA GLN A 261 4.44 -4.21 21.74
C GLN A 261 5.46 -5.28 22.18
N TYR A 262 6.72 -4.89 22.45
CA TYR A 262 7.80 -5.83 22.76
C TYR A 262 8.32 -5.70 24.18
N ASP A 263 8.69 -6.84 24.77
CA ASP A 263 9.31 -6.89 26.10
C ASP A 263 10.72 -6.30 26.12
N VAL A 264 11.04 -5.55 27.17
CA VAL A 264 12.40 -5.08 27.41
C VAL A 264 13.27 -6.24 27.90
N ARG A 265 14.34 -6.57 27.15
CA ARG A 265 15.23 -7.73 27.42
C ARG A 265 15.79 -7.77 28.85
N PHE A 266 15.99 -6.62 29.49
CA PHE A 266 16.52 -6.50 30.85
C PHE A 266 15.49 -6.77 31.96
N LEU A 267 14.19 -6.90 31.63
CA LEU A 267 13.10 -7.12 32.60
C LEU A 267 12.67 -8.58 32.75
N SER A 268 13.45 -9.52 32.20
CA SER A 268 13.15 -10.96 32.18
C SER A 268 11.94 -11.34 31.29
N GLY A 269 11.72 -10.62 30.19
CA GLY A 269 10.56 -10.82 29.31
C GLY A 269 9.28 -10.26 29.93
N GLY A 270 9.19 -8.92 29.96
CA GLY A 270 7.98 -8.20 30.34
C GLY A 270 8.03 -6.74 29.87
N LYS A 271 6.86 -6.17 29.58
CA LYS A 271 6.62 -4.73 29.33
C LYS A 271 6.98 -3.88 30.56
N VAL A 272 7.29 -2.60 30.33
CA VAL A 272 7.56 -1.62 31.41
C VAL A 272 6.26 -1.09 32.00
N VAL A 273 5.27 -0.83 31.15
CA VAL A 273 3.91 -0.48 31.53
C VAL A 273 2.97 -1.46 30.82
N ASP A 274 2.10 -2.10 31.58
CA ASP A 274 1.12 -3.03 31.06
C ASP A 274 0.03 -2.34 30.22
N ASP A 275 -0.68 -3.10 29.40
CA ASP A 275 -1.67 -2.55 28.46
C ASP A 275 -2.93 -1.98 29.16
N VAL A 276 -3.13 -2.28 30.46
CA VAL A 276 -4.25 -1.75 31.25
C VAL A 276 -3.86 -0.43 31.93
N SER A 277 -2.60 -0.29 32.36
CA SER A 277 -2.08 0.94 32.96
C SER A 277 -1.64 1.99 31.92
N SER A 278 -1.31 1.58 30.69
CA SER A 278 -0.88 2.47 29.61
C SER A 278 -2.01 3.19 28.85
N CYS A 279 -3.27 2.94 29.22
CA CYS A 279 -4.45 3.62 28.69
C CYS A 279 -5.31 4.20 29.85
N LEU A 280 -6.27 5.06 29.52
CA LEU A 280 -7.24 5.63 30.46
C LEU A 280 -8.44 4.69 30.72
N GLY A 281 -8.68 3.72 29.83
CA GLY A 281 -9.72 2.71 29.94
C GLY A 281 -11.10 3.15 29.45
N ASP A 282 -11.16 4.22 28.63
CA ASP A 282 -12.41 4.77 28.09
C ASP A 282 -12.29 5.01 26.57
N PRO A 283 -12.78 4.07 25.75
CA PRO A 283 -12.74 4.20 24.28
C PRO A 283 -13.51 5.40 23.71
N SER A 284 -14.43 6.01 24.47
CA SER A 284 -15.13 7.24 24.04
C SER A 284 -14.28 8.52 24.22
N LEU A 285 -13.12 8.40 24.88
CA LEU A 285 -12.24 9.51 25.22
C LEU A 285 -10.84 9.38 24.59
N GLU A 286 -10.34 8.15 24.39
CA GLU A 286 -9.00 7.90 23.84
C GLU A 286 -9.03 6.91 22.67
N THR A 287 -8.11 7.11 21.71
CA THR A 287 -7.78 6.12 20.68
C THR A 287 -6.46 5.42 21.04
N THR A 288 -6.52 4.12 21.31
CA THR A 288 -5.35 3.32 21.73
C THR A 288 -4.78 2.52 20.56
N GLN A 289 -3.46 2.52 20.38
CA GLN A 289 -2.76 1.76 19.32
C GLN A 289 -1.42 1.19 19.79
N HIS A 290 -1.01 0.03 19.28
CA HIS A 290 0.32 -0.51 19.53
C HIS A 290 1.38 0.04 18.56
N ILE A 291 2.53 0.41 19.14
CA ILE A 291 3.78 0.65 18.41
C ILE A 291 4.67 -0.58 18.51
N SER A 292 5.21 -1.02 17.37
CA SER A 292 6.12 -2.17 17.22
C SER A 292 7.53 -1.84 17.73
N SER A 293 7.64 -1.53 19.02
CA SER A 293 8.87 -1.21 19.75
C SER A 293 8.69 -1.54 21.25
N ASP A 294 9.80 -1.53 22.00
CA ASP A 294 9.76 -1.54 23.47
C ASP A 294 9.62 -0.11 24.03
N HIS A 295 9.33 0.03 25.33
CA HIS A 295 9.20 1.32 26.01
C HIS A 295 10.34 2.32 25.79
N MET A 296 11.56 1.83 25.54
CA MET A 296 12.76 2.68 25.45
C MET A 296 13.02 3.17 24.03
N ASP A 297 12.47 2.50 23.02
CA ASP A 297 12.60 2.83 21.61
C ASP A 297 11.26 3.28 20.95
N MET A 298 10.10 3.23 21.64
CA MET A 298 8.76 3.58 21.10
C MET A 298 8.56 5.03 20.62
N CYS A 299 9.48 5.93 20.92
CA CYS A 299 9.52 7.30 20.39
C CYS A 299 10.79 7.55 19.56
N ARG A 300 11.35 6.54 18.91
CA ARG A 300 12.49 6.66 17.99
C ARG A 300 12.07 6.22 16.60
N PHE A 301 12.19 7.12 15.64
CA PHE A 301 11.77 6.91 14.25
C PHE A 301 12.93 7.22 13.32
N SER A 302 13.10 6.44 12.25
CA SER A 302 14.23 6.56 11.32
C SER A 302 14.02 7.52 10.16
N GLY A 303 12.79 8.04 9.96
CA GLY A 303 12.37 8.82 8.79
C GLY A 303 10.85 8.93 8.71
N SER A 304 10.34 9.79 7.84
CA SER A 304 8.90 9.99 7.60
C SER A 304 8.23 8.74 7.02
N ASP A 305 8.94 7.94 6.22
CA ASP A 305 8.49 6.64 5.70
C ASP A 305 8.28 5.55 6.78
N HIS A 306 8.88 5.72 7.98
CA HIS A 306 8.92 4.70 9.02
C HIS A 306 7.49 4.30 9.43
N VAL A 307 7.17 3.00 9.36
CA VAL A 307 5.80 2.48 9.53
C VAL A 307 5.16 2.98 10.82
N GLU A 308 5.92 2.94 11.93
CA GLU A 308 5.42 3.41 13.23
C GLU A 308 5.32 4.94 13.33
N TYR A 309 6.11 5.69 12.55
CA TYR A 309 5.95 7.14 12.48
C TYR A 309 4.69 7.51 11.70
N ARG A 310 4.36 6.78 10.63
CA ARG A 310 3.12 7.00 9.86
C ARG A 310 1.85 6.82 10.69
N LYS A 311 1.86 5.94 11.71
CA LYS A 311 0.77 5.86 12.72
C LYS A 311 0.65 7.16 13.54
N VAL A 312 1.78 7.71 13.99
CA VAL A 312 1.83 8.97 14.76
C VAL A 312 1.48 10.17 13.89
N ALA A 313 1.93 10.20 12.63
CA ALA A 313 1.59 11.22 11.65
C ALA A 313 0.08 11.23 11.36
N ALA A 314 -0.53 10.06 11.08
CA ALA A 314 -1.99 9.96 10.88
C ALA A 314 -2.80 10.43 12.10
N ALA A 315 -2.32 10.19 13.33
CA ALA A 315 -2.94 10.74 14.53
C ALA A 315 -2.83 12.27 14.61
N LEU A 316 -1.66 12.83 14.26
CA LEU A 316 -1.43 14.28 14.20
C LEU A 316 -2.25 14.95 13.08
N ASP A 317 -2.39 14.32 11.92
CA ASP A 317 -3.20 14.80 10.81
C ASP A 317 -4.69 14.80 11.15
N HIS A 318 -5.20 13.74 11.79
CA HIS A 318 -6.58 13.72 12.30
C HIS A 318 -6.83 14.80 13.35
N ILE A 319 -5.89 15.01 14.29
CA ILE A 319 -5.94 16.12 15.25
C ILE A 319 -5.98 17.48 14.50
N GLN A 320 -5.11 17.67 13.51
CA GLN A 320 -5.02 18.91 12.74
C GLN A 320 -6.28 19.20 11.93
N MET A 321 -6.87 18.16 11.29
CA MET A 321 -8.16 18.27 10.61
C MET A 321 -9.23 18.75 11.58
N ARG A 322 -9.39 18.11 12.74
CA ARG A 322 -10.40 18.48 13.74
C ARG A 322 -10.20 19.88 14.32
N ILE A 323 -8.95 20.31 14.54
CA ILE A 323 -8.63 21.69 14.96
C ILE A 323 -9.01 22.70 13.86
N THR A 324 -8.78 22.35 12.59
CA THR A 324 -9.11 23.21 11.44
C THR A 324 -10.62 23.31 11.23
N GLU A 325 -11.32 22.18 11.23
CA GLU A 325 -12.80 22.07 11.18
C GLU A 325 -13.50 22.87 12.30
N GLY A 326 -12.86 22.97 13.48
CA GLY A 326 -13.35 23.77 14.60
C GLY A 326 -13.22 25.29 14.42
N SER A 327 -12.58 25.78 13.35
CA SER A 327 -12.25 27.22 13.20
C SER A 327 -12.68 27.87 11.88
N ALA A 328 -12.74 27.16 10.75
CA ALA A 328 -13.20 27.74 9.48
C ALA A 328 -13.73 26.70 8.47
N LYS A 329 -14.46 27.21 7.46
CA LYS A 329 -15.14 26.45 6.39
C LYS A 329 -14.19 25.55 5.56
N PRO A 330 -14.73 24.46 4.95
CA PRO A 330 -13.92 23.49 4.22
C PRO A 330 -13.31 24.08 2.94
N VAL A 331 -12.08 23.65 2.66
CA VAL A 331 -11.30 24.03 1.48
C VAL A 331 -11.70 23.13 0.30
N LEU A 332 -12.06 23.75 -0.83
CA LEU A 332 -12.25 23.06 -2.10
C LEU A 332 -10.86 22.74 -2.71
N LEU A 333 -10.69 21.52 -3.23
CA LEU A 333 -9.53 21.15 -4.03
C LEU A 333 -9.58 21.91 -5.37
N GLU A 334 -8.57 22.72 -5.66
CA GLU A 334 -8.48 23.39 -6.97
C GLU A 334 -7.97 22.42 -8.07
N PRO A 335 -8.56 22.44 -9.29
CA PRO A 335 -8.16 21.51 -10.34
C PRO A 335 -6.78 21.85 -10.94
N ARG A 336 -5.88 20.87 -10.96
CA ARG A 336 -4.72 20.86 -11.87
C ARG A 336 -5.10 20.15 -13.18
N SER A 337 -4.27 20.29 -14.21
CA SER A 337 -4.64 20.03 -15.62
C SER A 337 -5.41 18.72 -15.87
N ALA A 338 -6.56 18.85 -16.53
CA ALA A 338 -7.49 17.76 -16.83
C ALA A 338 -6.83 16.60 -17.59
N LEU A 339 -7.32 15.37 -17.33
CA LEU A 339 -6.90 14.19 -18.09
C LEU A 339 -7.48 14.22 -19.52
N ASN A 340 -6.76 13.60 -20.45
CA ASN A 340 -7.29 13.30 -21.78
C ASN A 340 -8.48 12.33 -21.65
N ASP A 341 -9.56 12.57 -22.40
CA ASP A 341 -10.80 11.78 -22.32
C ASP A 341 -10.61 10.26 -22.47
N SER A 342 -9.64 9.83 -23.27
CA SER A 342 -9.27 8.42 -23.42
C SER A 342 -8.79 7.79 -22.11
N HIS A 343 -7.92 8.49 -21.37
CA HIS A 343 -7.39 8.01 -20.09
C HIS A 343 -8.47 8.03 -19.00
N ARG A 344 -9.31 9.07 -18.95
CA ARG A 344 -10.43 9.14 -18.00
C ARG A 344 -11.41 7.98 -18.20
N ARG A 345 -11.74 7.64 -19.46
CA ARG A 345 -12.55 6.46 -19.80
C ARG A 345 -11.86 5.16 -19.38
N SER A 346 -10.58 4.98 -19.68
CA SER A 346 -9.84 3.78 -19.27
C SER A 346 -9.83 3.57 -17.76
N LEU A 347 -9.62 4.64 -16.97
CA LEU A 347 -9.71 4.57 -15.50
C LEU A 347 -11.12 4.25 -15.02
N PHE A 348 -12.15 4.90 -15.57
CA PHE A 348 -13.55 4.62 -15.24
C PHE A 348 -13.96 3.18 -15.58
N ASP A 349 -13.62 2.69 -16.77
CA ASP A 349 -13.88 1.31 -17.21
C ASP A 349 -13.15 0.30 -16.32
N SER A 350 -11.96 0.64 -15.80
CA SER A 350 -11.21 -0.23 -14.87
C SER A 350 -11.87 -0.37 -13.49
N LEU A 351 -12.78 0.52 -13.10
CA LEU A 351 -13.55 0.35 -11.85
C LEU A 351 -14.58 -0.78 -12.00
N TRP A 352 -15.12 -0.98 -13.20
CA TRP A 352 -16.15 -1.98 -13.46
C TRP A 352 -15.64 -3.43 -13.38
N HIS A 353 -16.51 -4.35 -12.99
CA HIS A 353 -16.32 -5.78 -13.15
C HIS A 353 -17.66 -6.48 -13.41
N HIS A 354 -17.62 -7.58 -14.15
CA HIS A 354 -18.82 -8.26 -14.66
C HIS A 354 -19.73 -8.89 -13.59
N THR A 355 -19.23 -9.07 -12.35
CA THR A 355 -19.95 -9.69 -11.23
C THR A 355 -20.61 -8.69 -10.27
N ILE A 356 -20.52 -7.38 -10.54
CA ILE A 356 -20.94 -6.27 -9.67
C ILE A 356 -22.38 -6.37 -9.11
N ASP A 357 -23.33 -6.91 -9.88
CA ASP A 357 -24.75 -7.05 -9.51
C ASP A 357 -25.18 -8.51 -9.24
N THR A 358 -24.24 -9.49 -9.31
CA THR A 358 -24.54 -10.93 -9.25
C THR A 358 -25.38 -11.29 -8.02
N ARG A 359 -24.95 -10.84 -6.84
CA ARG A 359 -25.63 -11.13 -5.57
C ARG A 359 -27.01 -10.48 -5.46
N TYR A 360 -27.11 -9.20 -5.84
CA TYR A 360 -28.39 -8.49 -5.85
C TYR A 360 -29.40 -9.19 -6.75
N ALA A 361 -28.97 -9.71 -7.91
CA ALA A 361 -29.84 -10.42 -8.83
C ALA A 361 -30.33 -11.78 -8.28
N THR A 362 -29.52 -12.53 -7.53
CA THR A 362 -29.87 -13.87 -7.03
C THR A 362 -30.76 -13.88 -5.78
N ILE A 363 -30.69 -12.86 -4.92
CA ILE A 363 -31.54 -12.78 -3.71
C ILE A 363 -33.03 -12.86 -4.10
N LYS A 364 -33.79 -13.73 -3.44
CA LYS A 364 -35.24 -13.88 -3.69
C LYS A 364 -35.98 -12.58 -3.37
N THR A 365 -36.93 -12.20 -4.22
CA THR A 365 -37.81 -11.06 -3.95
C THR A 365 -38.70 -11.36 -2.75
N ALA A 366 -38.99 -10.34 -1.93
CA ALA A 366 -39.98 -10.43 -0.85
C ALA A 366 -41.31 -11.02 -1.34
N HIS A 367 -41.98 -11.78 -0.46
CA HIS A 367 -43.31 -12.31 -0.76
C HIS A 367 -44.31 -11.16 -0.95
N ALA A 368 -45.44 -11.43 -1.62
CA ALA A 368 -46.43 -10.40 -1.89
C ALA A 368 -46.90 -9.71 -0.60
N ARG A 369 -46.67 -8.39 -0.54
CA ARG A 369 -46.96 -7.50 0.60
C ARG A 369 -46.20 -7.81 1.90
N THR A 370 -45.04 -8.46 1.86
CA THR A 370 -44.12 -8.48 3.03
C THR A 370 -43.11 -7.32 2.94
N CYS A 371 -42.41 -7.01 4.03
CA CYS A 371 -41.41 -5.95 4.17
C CYS A 371 -41.94 -4.50 4.06
N GLU A 372 -43.20 -4.29 3.68
CA GLU A 372 -43.84 -2.95 3.57
C GLU A 372 -43.84 -2.15 4.89
N TRP A 373 -43.77 -2.84 6.03
CA TRP A 373 -43.73 -2.23 7.36
C TRP A 373 -42.46 -1.40 7.60
N LEU A 374 -41.34 -1.73 6.96
CA LEU A 374 -40.08 -0.99 7.10
C LEU A 374 -40.28 0.50 6.79
N LEU A 375 -41.05 0.81 5.75
CA LEU A 375 -41.33 2.18 5.30
C LEU A 375 -42.18 2.99 6.30
N LYS A 376 -42.79 2.30 7.27
CA LYS A 376 -43.66 2.87 8.31
C LYS A 376 -42.98 2.97 9.67
N LYS A 377 -41.80 2.36 9.86
CA LYS A 377 -41.08 2.38 11.14
C LYS A 377 -40.49 3.75 11.42
N THR A 378 -40.56 4.14 12.69
CA THR A 378 -39.96 5.36 13.23
C THR A 378 -38.48 5.46 12.91
N GLU A 379 -37.73 4.38 13.09
CA GLU A 379 -36.29 4.28 12.86
C GLU A 379 -35.93 4.54 11.38
N TYR A 380 -36.72 3.98 10.46
CA TYR A 380 -36.53 4.18 9.02
C TYR A 380 -36.97 5.58 8.57
N GLN A 381 -38.05 6.12 9.14
CA GLN A 381 -38.52 7.48 8.84
C GLN A 381 -37.57 8.54 9.41
N ASP A 382 -37.01 8.31 10.59
CA ASP A 382 -36.04 9.17 11.26
C ASP A 382 -34.73 9.22 10.51
N TRP A 383 -34.23 8.06 10.05
CA TRP A 383 -33.06 7.97 9.16
C TRP A 383 -33.21 8.81 7.88
N LEU A 384 -34.44 8.98 7.40
CA LEU A 384 -34.78 9.75 6.21
C LEU A 384 -35.06 11.23 6.48
N ASP A 385 -35.28 11.61 7.74
CA ASP A 385 -35.56 12.98 8.13
C ASP A 385 -34.27 13.81 8.12
N ILE A 386 -34.19 14.74 7.17
CA ILE A 386 -33.10 15.70 7.03
C ILE A 386 -32.79 16.43 8.35
N ASN A 387 -33.80 16.69 9.19
CA ASN A 387 -33.64 17.39 10.47
C ASN A 387 -32.99 16.51 11.56
N LYS A 388 -33.04 15.18 11.40
CA LYS A 388 -32.46 14.20 12.34
C LYS A 388 -31.07 13.73 11.91
N THR A 389 -30.61 14.07 10.70
CA THR A 389 -29.29 13.68 10.18
C THR A 389 -28.11 14.03 11.09
N GLN A 390 -28.20 15.07 11.91
CA GLN A 390 -27.17 15.41 12.91
C GLN A 390 -27.04 14.39 14.06
N ASN A 391 -28.07 13.58 14.31
CA ASN A 391 -28.08 12.59 15.39
C ASN A 391 -27.53 11.22 14.95
N HIS A 392 -27.57 10.93 13.65
CA HIS A 392 -27.30 9.60 13.11
C HIS A 392 -26.41 9.61 11.85
N HIS A 393 -25.81 10.77 11.51
CA HIS A 393 -24.88 11.00 10.39
C HIS A 393 -25.25 10.33 9.05
N GLY A 394 -26.56 10.22 8.77
CA GLY A 394 -27.07 9.55 7.56
C GLY A 394 -27.02 8.02 7.57
N VAL A 395 -26.65 7.35 8.67
CA VAL A 395 -26.48 5.88 8.72
C VAL A 395 -27.66 5.17 9.42
N LEU A 396 -28.12 4.07 8.82
CA LEU A 396 -29.05 3.08 9.35
C LEU A 396 -28.40 1.70 9.31
N TRP A 397 -28.44 0.96 10.41
CA TRP A 397 -27.84 -0.37 10.53
C TRP A 397 -28.88 -1.42 10.94
N ILE A 398 -29.20 -2.32 10.02
CA ILE A 398 -30.14 -3.43 10.20
C ILE A 398 -29.37 -4.67 10.67
N LYS A 399 -29.54 -5.04 11.95
CA LYS A 399 -28.92 -6.22 12.58
C LYS A 399 -29.91 -7.37 12.67
N GLY A 400 -29.42 -8.60 12.70
CA GLY A 400 -30.26 -9.76 12.97
C GLY A 400 -29.57 -11.12 12.84
N LYS A 401 -30.25 -12.16 13.35
CA LYS A 401 -29.86 -13.58 13.31
C LYS A 401 -29.60 -14.10 11.89
N PRO A 402 -28.90 -15.24 11.74
CA PRO A 402 -28.80 -15.95 10.48
C PRO A 402 -30.19 -16.38 10.00
N GLY A 403 -30.53 -16.10 8.73
CA GLY A 403 -31.81 -16.53 8.14
C GLY A 403 -33.05 -15.71 8.50
N SER A 404 -32.94 -14.57 9.22
CA SER A 404 -34.09 -13.68 9.50
C SER A 404 -34.54 -12.83 8.29
N GLY A 405 -33.82 -12.84 7.17
CA GLY A 405 -34.27 -12.22 5.92
C GLY A 405 -33.77 -10.80 5.64
N LYS A 406 -32.71 -10.35 6.34
CA LYS A 406 -32.03 -9.05 6.13
C LYS A 406 -31.82 -8.69 4.65
N SER A 407 -31.19 -9.55 3.87
CA SER A 407 -30.92 -9.31 2.44
C SER A 407 -32.19 -9.12 1.59
N THR A 408 -33.27 -9.82 1.94
CA THR A 408 -34.59 -9.64 1.32
C THR A 408 -35.20 -8.27 1.68
N LEU A 409 -35.03 -7.84 2.93
CA LEU A 409 -35.48 -6.55 3.44
C LEU A 409 -34.70 -5.38 2.82
N VAL A 410 -33.37 -5.47 2.71
CA VAL A 410 -32.53 -4.48 2.02
C VAL A 410 -32.82 -4.45 0.53
N LYS A 411 -33.00 -5.61 -0.13
CA LYS A 411 -33.43 -5.68 -1.54
C LYS A 411 -34.80 -5.02 -1.75
N PHE A 412 -35.74 -5.18 -0.81
CA PHE A 412 -37.01 -4.46 -0.83
C PHE A 412 -36.80 -2.93 -0.68
N ALA A 413 -35.95 -2.49 0.25
CA ALA A 413 -35.64 -1.08 0.45
C ALA A 413 -34.99 -0.43 -0.80
N VAL A 414 -34.01 -1.09 -1.43
CA VAL A 414 -33.40 -0.67 -2.71
C VAL A 414 -34.46 -0.55 -3.81
N ALA A 415 -35.30 -1.58 -3.98
CA ALA A 415 -36.35 -1.60 -5.00
C ALA A 415 -37.42 -0.52 -4.76
N ASN A 416 -37.75 -0.21 -3.51
CA ASN A 416 -38.67 0.87 -3.17
C ASN A 416 -38.05 2.25 -3.41
N ALA A 417 -36.80 2.47 -2.98
CA ALA A 417 -36.09 3.74 -3.19
C ALA A 417 -35.98 4.08 -4.69
N ARG A 418 -35.58 3.10 -5.52
CA ARG A 418 -35.50 3.24 -6.99
C ARG A 418 -36.85 3.53 -7.67
N LYS A 419 -37.98 3.11 -7.07
CA LYS A 419 -39.33 3.32 -7.63
C LYS A 419 -40.00 4.62 -7.19
N THR A 420 -39.79 5.03 -5.94
CA THR A 420 -40.60 6.09 -5.30
C THR A 420 -39.93 7.46 -5.27
N ARG A 421 -38.64 7.56 -5.63
CA ARG A 421 -37.85 8.78 -5.47
C ARG A 421 -37.05 9.13 -6.73
N ALA A 422 -37.74 9.74 -7.70
CA ALA A 422 -37.12 10.16 -8.97
C ALA A 422 -35.90 11.10 -8.80
N GLU A 423 -35.84 11.86 -7.71
CA GLU A 423 -34.76 12.82 -7.41
C GLU A 423 -33.64 12.24 -6.52
N THR A 424 -33.64 10.93 -6.24
CA THR A 424 -32.65 10.29 -5.36
C THR A 424 -31.88 9.21 -6.11
N ALA A 425 -30.57 9.38 -6.22
CA ALA A 425 -29.69 8.33 -6.74
C ALA A 425 -29.59 7.18 -5.74
N VAL A 426 -29.62 5.94 -6.24
CA VAL A 426 -29.59 4.72 -5.42
C VAL A 426 -28.51 3.77 -5.91
N ILE A 427 -27.39 3.77 -5.18
CA ILE A 427 -26.27 2.85 -5.38
C ILE A 427 -26.34 1.69 -4.38
N SER A 428 -25.80 0.54 -4.73
CA SER A 428 -25.85 -0.62 -3.84
C SER A 428 -24.73 -1.63 -4.07
N PHE A 429 -24.26 -2.27 -3.00
CA PHE A 429 -23.39 -3.44 -3.04
C PHE A 429 -23.92 -4.53 -2.11
N PHE A 430 -23.81 -5.78 -2.51
CA PHE A 430 -24.27 -6.94 -1.74
C PHE A 430 -23.11 -7.93 -1.71
N PHE A 431 -22.51 -8.16 -0.54
CA PHE A 431 -21.40 -9.09 -0.41
C PHE A 431 -21.82 -10.53 -0.75
N ASN A 432 -20.88 -11.28 -1.32
CA ASN A 432 -21.08 -12.68 -1.74
C ASN A 432 -19.87 -13.52 -1.33
N ALA A 433 -19.99 -14.23 -0.21
CA ALA A 433 -18.98 -15.15 0.34
C ALA A 433 -18.56 -16.27 -0.63
N ARG A 434 -19.32 -16.49 -1.73
CA ARG A 434 -19.03 -17.49 -2.78
C ARG A 434 -18.69 -16.87 -4.13
N GLY A 435 -18.66 -15.55 -4.22
CA GLY A 435 -18.27 -14.86 -5.43
C GLY A 435 -16.76 -14.87 -5.66
N GLU A 436 -16.32 -14.17 -6.70
CA GLU A 436 -14.90 -13.91 -6.94
C GLU A 436 -14.31 -12.98 -5.85
N ASP A 437 -12.98 -12.81 -5.82
CA ASP A 437 -12.30 -12.06 -4.75
C ASP A 437 -12.79 -10.61 -4.58
N LEU A 438 -13.36 -10.00 -5.64
CA LEU A 438 -13.98 -8.67 -5.58
C LEU A 438 -15.38 -8.67 -4.94
N GLU A 439 -16.14 -9.77 -4.99
CA GLU A 439 -17.49 -9.81 -4.42
C GLU A 439 -17.50 -10.00 -2.89
N LYS A 440 -16.37 -10.41 -2.31
CA LYS A 440 -16.18 -10.65 -0.86
C LYS A 440 -15.30 -9.60 -0.15
N SER A 441 -14.77 -8.62 -0.88
CA SER A 441 -13.78 -7.66 -0.35
C SER A 441 -14.28 -6.21 -0.40
N THR A 442 -13.87 -5.41 0.59
CA THR A 442 -14.13 -3.97 0.60
C THR A 442 -13.55 -3.24 -0.61
N LEU A 443 -12.45 -3.75 -1.19
CA LEU A 443 -11.88 -3.25 -2.44
C LEU A 443 -12.87 -3.31 -3.61
N GLY A 444 -13.54 -4.46 -3.82
CA GLY A 444 -14.54 -4.61 -4.86
C GLY A 444 -15.81 -3.80 -4.58
N MET A 445 -16.22 -3.70 -3.31
CA MET A 445 -17.29 -2.82 -2.87
C MET A 445 -17.01 -1.35 -3.25
N TYR A 446 -15.84 -0.79 -2.89
CA TYR A 446 -15.52 0.61 -3.22
C TYR A 446 -15.46 0.85 -4.73
N ARG A 447 -14.86 -0.06 -5.51
CA ARG A 447 -14.87 -0.02 -6.99
C ARG A 447 -16.29 0.03 -7.54
N SER A 448 -17.16 -0.85 -7.04
CA SER A 448 -18.56 -0.94 -7.44
C SER A 448 -19.35 0.34 -7.13
N LEU A 449 -19.26 0.83 -5.89
CA LEU A 449 -20.00 2.01 -5.46
C LEU A 449 -19.51 3.28 -6.16
N LEU A 450 -18.19 3.42 -6.36
CA LEU A 450 -17.62 4.54 -7.12
C LEU A 450 -18.04 4.50 -8.59
N TYR A 451 -17.96 3.33 -9.25
CA TYR A 451 -18.46 3.16 -10.62
C TYR A 451 -19.94 3.56 -10.73
N GLN A 452 -20.80 3.13 -9.80
CA GLN A 452 -22.22 3.49 -9.80
C GLN A 452 -22.45 5.00 -9.62
N ILE A 453 -21.70 5.68 -8.74
CA ILE A 453 -21.78 7.15 -8.59
C ILE A 453 -21.36 7.86 -9.88
N LEU A 454 -20.18 7.52 -10.41
CA LEU A 454 -19.59 8.16 -11.59
C LEU A 454 -20.36 7.87 -12.89
N ASN A 455 -21.09 6.74 -12.95
CA ASN A 455 -22.01 6.43 -14.03
C ASN A 455 -23.36 7.17 -13.89
N THR A 456 -23.84 7.38 -12.66
CA THR A 456 -25.08 8.11 -12.39
C THR A 456 -24.92 9.62 -12.57
N PHE A 457 -23.74 10.16 -12.24
CA PHE A 457 -23.41 11.57 -12.34
C PHE A 457 -22.12 11.75 -13.16
N PRO A 458 -22.20 11.83 -14.51
CA PRO A 458 -21.04 11.92 -15.38
C PRO A 458 -20.15 13.16 -15.12
N ASP A 459 -20.71 14.23 -14.57
CA ASP A 459 -19.96 15.43 -14.17
C ASP A 459 -18.99 15.18 -13.00
N LEU A 460 -19.25 14.18 -12.17
CA LEU A 460 -18.36 13.75 -11.10
C LEU A 460 -17.16 12.95 -11.61
N GLN A 461 -17.12 12.52 -12.89
CA GLN A 461 -15.94 11.84 -13.44
C GLN A 461 -14.68 12.73 -13.43
N SER A 462 -14.84 14.05 -13.26
CA SER A 462 -13.76 15.00 -13.00
C SER A 462 -12.95 14.70 -11.74
N VAL A 463 -13.47 13.97 -10.75
CA VAL A 463 -12.66 13.58 -9.56
C VAL A 463 -11.49 12.67 -9.93
N LEU A 464 -11.58 11.94 -11.05
CA LEU A 464 -10.48 11.13 -11.59
C LEU A 464 -9.32 12.01 -12.11
N ASP A 465 -9.57 13.27 -12.47
CA ASP A 465 -8.54 14.17 -12.99
C ASP A 465 -7.59 14.65 -11.89
N CYS A 466 -8.07 14.70 -10.65
CA CYS A 466 -7.32 15.13 -9.47
C CYS A 466 -6.36 14.06 -8.90
N TRP A 467 -6.37 12.84 -9.44
CA TRP A 467 -5.62 11.70 -8.92
C TRP A 467 -4.72 11.08 -10.00
N ARG A 468 -3.43 10.93 -9.71
CA ARG A 468 -2.44 10.38 -10.66
C ARG A 468 -1.28 9.63 -9.96
N PRO A 469 -1.44 8.34 -9.64
CA PRO A 469 -0.34 7.38 -9.63
C PRO A 469 -0.16 6.79 -11.04
N ASN A 470 1.08 6.80 -11.55
CA ASN A 470 1.58 6.05 -12.72
C ASN A 470 0.53 5.53 -13.73
N VAL A 471 0.25 6.34 -14.76
CA VAL A 471 -0.59 5.93 -15.90
C VAL A 471 -0.02 4.63 -16.51
N PRO A 472 -0.79 3.53 -16.59
CA PRO A 472 -0.32 2.28 -17.19
C PRO A 472 0.04 2.46 -18.67
N ARG A 473 0.92 1.61 -19.19
CA ARG A 473 1.23 1.64 -20.63
C ARG A 473 0.01 1.18 -21.43
N GLU A 474 -0.09 1.60 -22.70
CA GLU A 474 -1.22 1.22 -23.57
C GLU A 474 -1.40 -0.31 -23.58
N GLY A 475 -2.54 -0.78 -23.07
CA GLY A 475 -2.88 -2.21 -22.97
C GLY A 475 -2.77 -2.83 -21.56
N GLU A 476 -2.23 -2.12 -20.57
CA GLU A 476 -2.19 -2.57 -19.17
C GLU A 476 -3.47 -2.16 -18.41
N THR A 477 -3.95 -3.02 -17.50
CA THR A 477 -5.13 -2.73 -16.66
C THR A 477 -4.71 -2.06 -15.35
N TYR A 478 -5.40 -0.98 -14.96
CA TYR A 478 -5.07 -0.27 -13.72
C TYR A 478 -5.33 -1.15 -12.49
N ARG A 479 -4.39 -1.13 -11.53
CA ARG A 479 -4.50 -1.85 -10.26
C ARG A 479 -4.83 -0.88 -9.12
N TRP A 480 -6.09 -0.88 -8.72
CA TRP A 480 -6.60 -0.07 -7.61
C TRP A 480 -6.12 -0.55 -6.24
N GLU A 481 -5.65 0.37 -5.40
CA GLU A 481 -5.47 0.15 -3.97
C GLU A 481 -6.68 0.66 -3.17
N LYS A 482 -6.76 0.28 -1.89
CA LYS A 482 -7.92 0.61 -1.03
C LYS A 482 -8.02 2.11 -0.76
N ASP A 483 -6.89 2.73 -0.43
CA ASP A 483 -6.82 4.12 0.00
C ASP A 483 -7.15 5.07 -1.16
N ASP A 484 -6.68 4.76 -2.38
CA ASP A 484 -7.06 5.44 -3.63
C ASP A 484 -8.58 5.52 -3.80
N LEU A 485 -9.26 4.39 -3.64
CA LEU A 485 -10.70 4.28 -3.82
C LEU A 485 -11.46 5.02 -2.72
N GLN A 486 -10.99 4.96 -1.47
CA GLN A 486 -11.59 5.72 -0.36
C GLN A 486 -11.44 7.23 -0.57
N ASN A 487 -10.30 7.70 -1.06
CA ASN A 487 -10.06 9.10 -1.41
C ASN A 487 -10.96 9.56 -2.56
N LEU A 488 -11.04 8.80 -3.66
CA LEU A 488 -11.93 9.12 -4.79
C LEU A 488 -13.41 9.07 -4.40
N PHE A 489 -13.81 8.11 -3.55
CA PHE A 489 -15.18 8.05 -3.04
C PHE A 489 -15.52 9.28 -2.18
N THR A 490 -14.60 9.68 -1.29
CA THR A 490 -14.74 10.91 -0.48
C THR A 490 -14.88 12.16 -1.34
N ALA A 491 -14.01 12.31 -2.35
CA ALA A 491 -14.08 13.41 -3.30
C ALA A 491 -15.38 13.41 -4.14
N ALA A 492 -15.87 12.24 -4.54
CA ALA A 492 -17.15 12.11 -5.24
C ALA A 492 -18.33 12.52 -4.34
N ILE A 493 -18.33 12.13 -3.07
CA ILE A 493 -19.36 12.56 -2.10
C ILE A 493 -19.30 14.07 -1.87
N GLN A 494 -18.13 14.65 -1.63
CA GLN A 494 -17.95 16.11 -1.44
C GLN A 494 -18.53 16.92 -2.62
N ASN A 495 -18.38 16.42 -3.84
CA ASN A 495 -18.86 17.07 -5.06
C ASN A 495 -20.33 16.76 -5.44
N LEU A 496 -21.08 15.99 -4.64
CA LEU A 496 -22.52 15.76 -4.86
C LEU A 496 -23.37 17.05 -4.84
N GLY A 497 -22.90 18.09 -4.15
CA GLY A 497 -23.66 19.32 -3.95
C GLY A 497 -24.95 19.08 -3.18
N GLN A 498 -26.10 19.40 -3.78
CA GLN A 498 -27.44 19.22 -3.19
C GLN A 498 -28.14 17.92 -3.63
N ARG A 499 -27.46 17.05 -4.39
CA ARG A 499 -28.02 15.79 -4.89
C ARG A 499 -28.23 14.80 -3.73
N ARG A 500 -29.35 14.09 -3.72
CA ARG A 500 -29.64 13.04 -2.74
C ARG A 500 -29.07 11.71 -3.21
N LEU A 501 -28.20 11.09 -2.40
CA LEU A 501 -27.61 9.79 -2.66
C LEU A 501 -27.93 8.82 -1.51
N MET A 502 -28.53 7.69 -1.86
CA MET A 502 -28.72 6.55 -0.96
C MET A 502 -27.78 5.42 -1.37
N CYS A 503 -27.00 4.93 -0.41
CA CYS A 503 -26.12 3.78 -0.52
C CYS A 503 -26.67 2.62 0.30
N PHE A 504 -26.78 1.44 -0.29
CA PHE A 504 -27.21 0.22 0.40
C PHE A 504 -26.07 -0.82 0.37
N ILE A 505 -25.60 -1.26 1.53
CA ILE A 505 -24.54 -2.26 1.67
C ILE A 505 -25.10 -3.43 2.49
N ASP A 506 -25.24 -4.59 1.87
CA ASP A 506 -25.85 -5.77 2.47
C ASP A 506 -24.83 -6.88 2.76
N ALA A 507 -25.08 -7.63 3.83
CA ALA A 507 -24.29 -8.79 4.25
C ALA A 507 -22.83 -8.44 4.60
N LEU A 508 -22.62 -7.40 5.41
CA LEU A 508 -21.28 -7.08 5.95
C LEU A 508 -20.62 -8.27 6.65
N ASP A 509 -21.42 -9.20 7.19
CA ASP A 509 -20.96 -10.45 7.80
C ASP A 509 -20.36 -11.48 6.84
N GLU A 510 -20.40 -11.23 5.53
CA GLU A 510 -19.71 -12.02 4.50
C GLU A 510 -18.29 -11.46 4.18
N CYS A 511 -17.76 -10.53 4.99
CA CYS A 511 -16.41 -9.94 4.89
C CYS A 511 -15.55 -10.21 6.15
N GLU A 512 -14.22 -10.09 6.01
CA GLU A 512 -13.26 -10.28 7.12
C GLU A 512 -13.43 -9.20 8.22
N GLU A 513 -13.35 -9.57 9.50
CA GLU A 513 -13.67 -8.67 10.62
C GLU A 513 -12.86 -7.36 10.62
N ASP A 514 -11.56 -7.43 10.32
CA ASP A 514 -10.70 -6.25 10.21
C ASP A 514 -11.18 -5.28 9.11
N GLN A 515 -11.63 -5.80 7.97
CA GLN A 515 -12.18 -4.97 6.89
C GLN A 515 -13.51 -4.32 7.26
N ILE A 516 -14.32 -4.99 8.09
CA ILE A 516 -15.58 -4.42 8.61
C ILE A 516 -15.26 -3.24 9.54
N ARG A 517 -14.30 -3.39 10.47
CA ARG A 517 -13.88 -2.31 11.38
C ARG A 517 -13.41 -1.07 10.61
N ASP A 518 -12.55 -1.27 9.61
CA ASP A 518 -12.08 -0.20 8.73
C ASP A 518 -13.21 0.47 7.94
N LEU A 519 -14.17 -0.30 7.43
CA LEU A 519 -15.32 0.22 6.69
C LEU A 519 -16.25 1.04 7.58
N MET A 520 -16.54 0.57 8.81
CA MET A 520 -17.39 1.31 9.75
C MET A 520 -16.75 2.64 10.14
N ALA A 521 -15.44 2.66 10.43
CA ALA A 521 -14.70 3.90 10.70
C ALA A 521 -14.71 4.87 9.52
N PHE A 522 -14.54 4.37 8.29
CA PHE A 522 -14.63 5.19 7.07
C PHE A 522 -16.02 5.78 6.84
N LEU A 523 -17.08 4.98 7.03
CA LEU A 523 -18.47 5.44 6.87
C LEU A 523 -18.86 6.46 7.96
N GLU A 524 -18.37 6.32 9.18
CA GLU A 524 -18.59 7.31 10.24
C GLU A 524 -17.87 8.64 9.96
N HIS A 525 -16.63 8.59 9.44
CA HIS A 525 -15.94 9.79 8.96
C HIS A 525 -16.72 10.47 7.81
N LEU A 526 -17.15 9.67 6.83
CA LEU A 526 -17.85 10.16 5.64
C LEU A 526 -19.25 10.71 5.97
N GLY A 527 -19.97 10.11 6.93
CA GLY A 527 -21.25 10.61 7.43
C GLY A 527 -21.12 11.94 8.19
N ARG A 528 -20.09 12.09 9.03
CA ARG A 528 -19.75 13.37 9.68
C ARG A 528 -19.42 14.45 8.65
N LEU A 529 -18.61 14.12 7.64
CA LEU A 529 -18.23 15.01 6.54
C LEU A 529 -19.45 15.44 5.71
N ALA A 530 -20.33 14.50 5.34
CA ALA A 530 -21.55 14.83 4.61
C ALA A 530 -22.48 15.74 5.44
N THR A 531 -22.60 15.48 6.75
CA THR A 531 -23.42 16.27 7.67
C THR A 531 -22.86 17.70 7.83
N SER A 532 -21.54 17.87 7.99
CA SER A 532 -20.92 19.19 8.12
C SER A 532 -21.01 20.03 6.83
N LEU A 533 -20.93 19.36 5.67
CA LEU A 533 -21.12 19.95 4.34
C LEU A 533 -22.59 20.14 3.93
N ARG A 534 -23.55 19.66 4.73
CA ARG A 534 -25.00 19.60 4.41
C ARG A 534 -25.33 18.84 3.12
N ILE A 535 -24.55 17.81 2.83
CA ILE A 535 -24.73 16.89 1.70
C ILE A 535 -25.73 15.81 2.09
N HIS A 536 -26.66 15.48 1.18
CA HIS A 536 -27.72 14.51 1.42
C HIS A 536 -27.27 13.08 1.11
N PHE A 537 -26.35 12.56 1.93
CA PHE A 537 -25.82 11.21 1.84
C PHE A 537 -26.44 10.31 2.93
N TYR A 538 -27.01 9.18 2.51
CA TYR A 538 -27.66 8.22 3.39
C TYR A 538 -27.11 6.81 3.13
N VAL A 539 -26.73 6.09 4.17
CA VAL A 539 -26.19 4.73 4.10
C VAL A 539 -27.08 3.77 4.89
N CYS A 540 -27.51 2.67 4.27
CA CYS A 540 -28.21 1.57 4.91
C CYS A 540 -27.32 0.33 4.88
N LEU A 541 -26.96 -0.18 6.06
CA LEU A 541 -26.10 -1.32 6.27
C LEU A 541 -26.91 -2.52 6.76
N SER A 542 -26.51 -3.75 6.41
CA SER A 542 -27.01 -4.95 7.09
C SER A 542 -25.89 -5.88 7.54
N SER A 543 -26.08 -6.50 8.70
CA SER A 543 -25.13 -7.47 9.25
C SER A 543 -25.76 -8.43 10.26
N ARG A 544 -24.97 -9.39 10.74
CA ARG A 544 -25.23 -10.07 12.02
C ARG A 544 -24.96 -9.18 13.22
N HIS A 545 -25.33 -9.69 14.39
CA HIS A 545 -24.98 -9.11 15.68
C HIS A 545 -23.46 -9.17 15.91
N TYR A 546 -22.81 -8.00 15.98
CA TYR A 546 -21.41 -7.86 16.36
C TYR A 546 -21.32 -7.32 17.80
N PRO A 547 -21.00 -8.17 18.80
CA PRO A 547 -20.97 -7.74 20.21
C PRO A 547 -19.79 -6.81 20.56
N HIS A 548 -18.82 -6.63 19.64
CA HIS A 548 -17.59 -5.86 19.85
C HIS A 548 -17.36 -4.77 18.78
N ILE A 549 -18.41 -4.43 18.01
CA ILE A 549 -18.40 -3.33 17.04
C ILE A 549 -19.62 -2.46 17.34
N SER A 550 -19.39 -1.34 18.02
CA SER A 550 -20.36 -0.27 18.23
C SER A 550 -20.23 0.79 17.14
N PHE A 551 -21.32 1.49 16.85
CA PHE A 551 -21.34 2.64 15.95
C PHE A 551 -21.96 3.81 16.72
N GLU A 552 -21.22 4.89 16.95
CA GLU A 552 -21.63 5.91 17.93
C GLU A 552 -22.86 6.71 17.46
N ASN A 553 -22.93 7.00 16.16
CA ASN A 553 -23.86 7.96 15.60
C ASN A 553 -24.63 7.38 14.40
N GLY A 554 -25.52 6.42 14.64
CA GLY A 554 -26.37 5.80 13.62
C GLY A 554 -27.68 5.27 14.19
N VAL A 555 -28.68 5.05 13.33
CA VAL A 555 -29.93 4.38 13.74
C VAL A 555 -29.72 2.87 13.69
N GLU A 556 -29.88 2.17 14.81
CA GLU A 556 -29.84 0.70 14.81
C GLU A 556 -31.25 0.10 14.81
N MET A 557 -31.45 -0.97 14.03
CA MET A 557 -32.70 -1.74 13.99
C MET A 557 -32.37 -3.24 14.09
N ILE A 558 -32.79 -3.88 15.18
CA ILE A 558 -32.71 -5.33 15.33
C ILE A 558 -33.97 -5.97 14.75
N LEU A 559 -33.82 -6.80 13.73
CA LEU A 559 -34.93 -7.36 12.96
C LEU A 559 -35.80 -8.34 13.77
N GLU A 560 -35.21 -9.04 14.73
CA GLU A 560 -35.94 -9.99 15.59
C GLU A 560 -36.91 -9.30 16.57
N ASP A 561 -36.61 -8.07 16.97
CA ASP A 561 -37.38 -7.33 17.99
C ASP A 561 -38.58 -6.58 17.39
N GLN A 562 -38.80 -6.72 16.08
CA GLN A 562 -39.86 -6.02 15.34
C GLN A 562 -41.11 -6.88 15.22
N GLU A 563 -42.19 -6.52 15.92
CA GLU A 563 -43.49 -7.22 15.84
C GLU A 563 -44.02 -7.36 14.40
N ASP A 564 -43.81 -6.34 13.55
CA ASP A 564 -44.20 -6.39 12.15
C ASP A 564 -43.41 -7.41 11.31
N HIS A 565 -42.18 -7.75 11.70
CA HIS A 565 -41.42 -8.83 11.08
C HIS A 565 -42.05 -10.21 11.39
N ILE A 566 -42.58 -10.38 12.60
CA ILE A 566 -43.38 -11.56 12.97
C ILE A 566 -44.68 -11.59 12.15
N HIS A 567 -45.32 -10.44 11.91
CA HIS A 567 -46.50 -10.35 11.04
C HIS A 567 -46.22 -10.76 9.58
N ASP A 568 -45.06 -10.44 9.02
CA ASP A 568 -44.64 -10.93 7.70
C ASP A 568 -44.54 -12.47 7.67
N ILE A 569 -44.03 -13.10 8.73
CA ILE A 569 -43.98 -14.56 8.87
C ILE A 569 -45.41 -15.13 8.91
N THR A 570 -46.32 -14.54 9.70
CA THR A 570 -47.74 -14.94 9.73
C THR A 570 -48.41 -14.82 8.36
N LYS A 571 -48.06 -13.79 7.59
CA LYS A 571 -48.59 -13.54 6.24
C LYS A 571 -48.08 -14.57 5.23
N TYR A 572 -46.81 -14.94 5.31
CA TYR A 572 -46.22 -16.04 4.52
C TYR A 572 -46.89 -17.38 4.86
N LEU A 573 -47.02 -17.72 6.14
CA LEU A 573 -47.73 -18.92 6.62
C LEU A 573 -49.15 -19.03 6.04
N ASN A 574 -49.89 -17.93 6.06
CA ASN A 574 -51.25 -17.85 5.51
C ASN A 574 -51.33 -17.97 3.97
N GLY A 575 -50.26 -17.66 3.25
CA GLY A 575 -50.19 -17.77 1.79
C GLY A 575 -49.63 -19.10 1.28
N THR A 576 -48.81 -19.80 2.09
CA THR A 576 -48.01 -20.94 1.62
C THR A 576 -48.34 -22.28 2.30
N LEU A 577 -48.94 -22.30 3.50
CA LEU A 577 -49.30 -23.56 4.17
C LEU A 577 -50.61 -24.14 3.57
N GLY A 578 -50.53 -25.33 2.98
CA GLY A 578 -51.65 -25.97 2.25
C GLY A 578 -52.85 -26.39 3.11
N ALA A 579 -52.70 -26.43 4.44
CA ALA A 579 -53.69 -26.96 5.40
C ALA A 579 -54.99 -26.14 5.57
N GLY A 580 -55.25 -25.14 4.71
CA GLY A 580 -56.51 -24.39 4.68
C GLY A 580 -56.75 -23.48 5.91
N ARG A 581 -58.02 -23.12 6.14
CA ARG A 581 -58.49 -22.23 7.23
C ARG A 581 -59.29 -22.96 8.32
N GLY A 582 -58.94 -24.22 8.62
CA GLY A 582 -59.56 -24.98 9.71
C GLY A 582 -58.90 -24.67 11.06
N LYS A 583 -59.62 -24.91 12.17
CA LYS A 583 -59.09 -24.66 13.53
C LYS A 583 -57.72 -25.31 13.79
N GLN A 584 -57.53 -26.55 13.35
CA GLN A 584 -56.24 -27.25 13.46
C GLN A 584 -55.11 -26.59 12.65
N SER A 585 -55.43 -25.89 11.55
CA SER A 585 -54.45 -25.16 10.72
C SER A 585 -54.00 -23.88 11.43
N GLU A 586 -54.92 -23.13 12.03
CA GLU A 586 -54.56 -21.94 12.81
C GLU A 586 -53.73 -22.31 14.06
N GLU A 587 -54.11 -23.36 14.79
CA GLU A 587 -53.31 -23.89 15.91
C GLU A 587 -51.88 -24.32 15.48
N ILE A 588 -51.72 -24.86 14.26
CA ILE A 588 -50.40 -25.20 13.68
C ILE A 588 -49.61 -23.93 13.31
N LYS A 589 -50.26 -22.88 12.79
CA LYS A 589 -49.61 -21.61 12.44
C LYS A 589 -49.13 -20.86 13.68
N GLU A 590 -49.91 -20.84 14.76
CA GLU A 590 -49.50 -20.28 16.06
C GLU A 590 -48.29 -21.02 16.62
N GLU A 591 -48.31 -22.35 16.61
CA GLU A 591 -47.19 -23.21 17.06
C GLU A 591 -45.94 -23.02 16.18
N LEU A 592 -46.09 -22.85 14.86
CA LEU A 592 -44.98 -22.50 13.95
C LEU A 592 -44.39 -21.11 14.25
N LEU A 593 -45.24 -20.11 14.47
CA LEU A 593 -44.83 -18.73 14.68
C LEU A 593 -43.99 -18.62 15.97
N GLN A 594 -44.48 -19.20 17.07
CA GLN A 594 -43.80 -19.22 18.37
C GLN A 594 -42.42 -19.89 18.27
N ARG A 595 -42.34 -21.03 17.60
CA ARG A 595 -41.10 -21.84 17.53
C ARG A 595 -40.06 -21.25 16.60
N SER A 596 -40.48 -20.55 15.54
CA SER A 596 -39.58 -19.92 14.56
C SER A 596 -38.55 -18.95 15.16
N SER A 597 -38.84 -18.34 16.31
CA SER A 597 -37.94 -17.41 17.02
C SER A 597 -37.38 -16.26 16.15
N GLY A 598 -38.15 -15.84 15.14
CA GLY A 598 -37.78 -14.81 14.15
C GLY A 598 -36.94 -15.30 12.97
N VAL A 599 -36.68 -16.61 12.85
CA VAL A 599 -35.84 -17.18 11.79
C VAL A 599 -36.71 -17.54 10.58
N PHE A 600 -36.89 -16.58 9.66
CA PHE A 600 -37.73 -16.74 8.47
C PHE A 600 -37.35 -17.99 7.63
N LEU A 601 -36.06 -18.30 7.49
CA LEU A 601 -35.60 -19.50 6.77
C LEU A 601 -36.09 -20.81 7.39
N TRP A 602 -36.15 -20.90 8.72
CA TRP A 602 -36.68 -22.08 9.41
C TRP A 602 -38.14 -22.28 9.02
N VAL A 603 -38.94 -21.22 9.00
CA VAL A 603 -40.36 -21.28 8.58
C VAL A 603 -40.50 -21.72 7.13
N VAL A 604 -39.67 -21.21 6.21
CA VAL A 604 -39.69 -21.63 4.79
C VAL A 604 -39.45 -23.14 4.66
N LEU A 605 -38.46 -23.67 5.37
CA LEU A 605 -38.11 -25.10 5.34
C LEU A 605 -39.18 -25.97 6.00
N VAL A 606 -39.68 -25.59 7.18
CA VAL A 606 -40.68 -26.36 7.91
C VAL A 606 -42.03 -26.35 7.18
N VAL A 607 -42.43 -25.24 6.55
CA VAL A 607 -43.63 -25.19 5.70
C VAL A 607 -43.50 -26.14 4.50
N GLN A 608 -42.33 -26.28 3.89
CA GLN A 608 -42.11 -27.26 2.82
C GLN A 608 -42.23 -28.70 3.33
N ILE A 609 -41.68 -29.01 4.51
CA ILE A 609 -41.80 -30.33 5.15
C ILE A 609 -43.28 -30.64 5.47
N LEU A 610 -44.01 -29.68 6.05
CA LEU A 610 -45.42 -29.86 6.41
C LEU A 610 -46.35 -29.91 5.19
N ASN A 611 -46.09 -29.12 4.14
CA ASN A 611 -46.84 -29.23 2.88
C ASN A 611 -46.63 -30.61 2.25
N LYS A 612 -45.38 -31.11 2.21
CA LYS A 612 -45.13 -32.47 1.73
C LYS A 612 -45.91 -33.51 2.53
N GLU A 613 -45.97 -33.41 3.87
CA GLU A 613 -46.79 -34.29 4.69
C GLU A 613 -48.31 -34.16 4.42
N TYR A 614 -48.78 -32.94 4.17
CA TYR A 614 -50.17 -32.64 3.81
C TYR A 614 -50.56 -33.26 2.46
N ASP A 615 -49.67 -33.18 1.46
CA ASP A 615 -49.86 -33.73 0.12
C ASP A 615 -49.98 -35.28 0.13
N HIS A 616 -49.41 -35.95 1.15
CA HIS A 616 -49.63 -37.38 1.42
C HIS A 616 -50.94 -37.68 2.17
N GLY A 617 -51.84 -36.69 2.31
CA GLY A 617 -53.13 -36.80 2.98
C GLY A 617 -53.06 -36.84 4.52
N ARG A 618 -51.88 -36.63 5.13
CA ARG A 618 -51.65 -36.86 6.57
C ARG A 618 -52.00 -35.65 7.45
N ILE A 619 -53.20 -35.08 7.28
CA ILE A 619 -53.66 -33.86 7.99
C ILE A 619 -53.51 -33.97 9.52
N HIS A 620 -53.97 -35.06 10.12
CA HIS A 620 -53.83 -35.30 11.57
C HIS A 620 -52.38 -35.58 12.02
N GLY A 621 -51.50 -35.93 11.08
CA GLY A 621 -50.07 -36.14 11.32
C GLY A 621 -49.28 -34.83 11.39
N LEU A 622 -49.76 -33.73 10.79
CA LEU A 622 -49.02 -32.46 10.68
C LEU A 622 -48.53 -31.93 12.03
N ARG A 623 -49.40 -31.87 13.04
CA ARG A 623 -49.02 -31.36 14.37
C ARG A 623 -48.09 -32.32 15.12
N LYS A 624 -48.16 -33.63 14.85
CA LYS A 624 -47.18 -34.58 15.36
C LYS A 624 -45.81 -34.33 14.70
N ARG A 625 -45.78 -34.21 13.37
CA ARG A 625 -44.56 -33.93 12.61
C ARG A 625 -43.92 -32.60 13.03
N LEU A 626 -44.72 -31.54 13.22
CA LEU A 626 -44.23 -30.26 13.73
C LEU A 626 -43.47 -30.45 15.04
N ARG A 627 -44.05 -31.14 16.03
CA ARG A 627 -43.39 -31.41 17.32
C ARG A 627 -42.16 -32.31 17.25
N GLU A 628 -41.99 -33.09 16.19
CA GLU A 628 -40.77 -33.88 15.95
C GLU A 628 -39.62 -33.01 15.40
N ILE A 629 -39.93 -31.92 14.68
CA ILE A 629 -38.93 -31.02 14.07
C ILE A 629 -38.24 -30.16 15.15
N PRO A 630 -36.90 -29.92 15.11
CA PRO A 630 -36.18 -29.07 16.06
C PRO A 630 -36.44 -27.56 15.90
N ASP A 631 -36.32 -26.80 17.00
CA ASP A 631 -36.42 -25.33 16.99
C ASP A 631 -35.17 -24.65 16.39
N GLU A 632 -34.00 -25.24 16.59
CA GLU A 632 -32.73 -24.68 16.10
C GLU A 632 -32.52 -24.99 14.62
N LEU A 633 -32.22 -23.95 13.83
CA LEU A 633 -31.96 -24.07 12.39
C LEU A 633 -30.81 -25.04 12.05
N GLU A 634 -29.76 -25.09 12.89
CA GLU A 634 -28.66 -26.06 12.71
C GLU A 634 -29.13 -27.50 12.87
N LYS A 635 -29.95 -27.80 13.89
CA LYS A 635 -30.54 -29.13 14.10
C LYS A 635 -31.52 -29.50 12.98
N LEU A 636 -32.25 -28.52 12.44
CA LEU A 636 -33.10 -28.72 11.27
C LEU A 636 -32.27 -29.09 10.02
N PHE A 637 -31.11 -28.46 9.78
CA PHE A 637 -30.21 -28.88 8.70
C PHE A 637 -29.66 -30.30 8.93
N GLU A 638 -29.28 -30.63 10.17
CA GLU A 638 -28.84 -31.97 10.57
C GLU A 638 -29.93 -33.02 10.24
N GLU A 639 -31.19 -32.77 10.58
CA GLU A 639 -32.32 -33.64 10.21
C GLU A 639 -32.61 -33.71 8.71
N ILE A 640 -32.56 -32.59 7.97
CA ILE A 640 -32.79 -32.60 6.52
C ILE A 640 -31.74 -33.48 5.82
N LEU A 641 -30.48 -33.38 6.23
CA LEU A 641 -29.37 -34.15 5.68
C LEU A 641 -29.42 -35.63 6.08
N THR A 642 -29.83 -35.94 7.32
CA THR A 642 -29.87 -37.31 7.87
C THR A 642 -31.23 -38.02 7.74
N ARG A 643 -32.25 -37.36 7.20
CA ARG A 643 -33.64 -37.85 6.98
C ARG A 643 -33.73 -39.29 6.46
N ASP A 644 -32.81 -39.64 5.59
CA ASP A 644 -32.67 -40.94 4.93
C ASP A 644 -31.18 -41.18 4.60
N GLN A 645 -30.83 -42.42 4.32
CA GLN A 645 -29.48 -42.81 3.85
C GLN A 645 -29.45 -43.10 2.34
N GLN A 646 -30.42 -42.58 1.58
CA GLN A 646 -30.44 -42.73 0.12
C GLN A 646 -29.45 -41.76 -0.52
N ASN A 647 -28.73 -42.23 -1.55
CA ASN A 647 -27.81 -41.44 -2.38
C ASN A 647 -26.82 -40.56 -1.59
N MET A 648 -26.33 -41.05 -0.45
CA MET A 648 -25.45 -40.27 0.44
C MET A 648 -24.15 -39.85 -0.23
N GLU A 649 -23.65 -40.60 -1.21
CA GLU A 649 -22.45 -40.25 -1.97
C GLU A 649 -22.69 -39.07 -2.93
N GLU A 650 -23.82 -39.07 -3.66
CA GLU A 650 -24.24 -37.92 -4.47
C GLU A 650 -24.43 -36.66 -3.60
N LEU A 651 -25.04 -36.80 -2.42
CA LEU A 651 -25.19 -35.72 -1.45
C LEU A 651 -23.82 -35.18 -1.01
N ILE A 652 -22.90 -36.06 -0.60
CA ILE A 652 -21.54 -35.68 -0.19
C ILE A 652 -20.86 -34.88 -1.29
N LEU A 653 -20.82 -35.40 -2.52
CA LEU A 653 -20.14 -34.75 -3.65
C LEU A 653 -20.81 -33.42 -4.00
N CYS A 654 -22.15 -33.35 -4.00
CA CYS A 654 -22.89 -32.11 -4.20
C CYS A 654 -22.50 -31.03 -3.18
N LEU A 655 -22.50 -31.37 -1.87
CA LEU A 655 -22.10 -30.44 -0.82
C LEU A 655 -20.62 -30.03 -0.95
N GLN A 656 -19.72 -30.99 -1.19
CA GLN A 656 -18.29 -30.73 -1.37
C GLN A 656 -18.03 -29.79 -2.54
N TRP A 657 -18.73 -29.96 -3.68
CA TRP A 657 -18.50 -29.18 -4.89
C TRP A 657 -18.97 -27.73 -4.71
N ILE A 658 -20.12 -27.53 -4.06
CA ILE A 658 -20.65 -26.20 -3.71
C ILE A 658 -19.77 -25.49 -2.66
N LEU A 659 -19.04 -26.24 -1.83
CA LEU A 659 -18.17 -25.70 -0.78
C LEU A 659 -16.75 -25.38 -1.23
N TYR A 660 -16.12 -26.29 -1.99
CA TYR A 660 -14.66 -26.39 -2.11
C TYR A 660 -14.12 -26.34 -3.54
N ALA A 661 -14.99 -26.26 -4.55
CA ALA A 661 -14.56 -25.95 -5.92
C ALA A 661 -13.85 -24.58 -5.97
N LYS A 662 -12.88 -24.44 -6.89
CA LYS A 662 -12.05 -23.23 -7.07
C LYS A 662 -12.89 -21.98 -7.39
N ARG A 663 -14.02 -22.18 -8.06
CA ARG A 663 -15.08 -21.20 -8.35
C ARG A 663 -16.44 -21.89 -8.26
N PRO A 664 -17.56 -21.13 -8.14
CA PRO A 664 -18.89 -21.69 -8.32
C PRO A 664 -19.00 -22.45 -9.65
N LEU A 665 -19.56 -23.65 -9.58
CA LEU A 665 -19.81 -24.50 -10.73
C LEU A 665 -21.17 -24.19 -11.34
N ARG A 666 -21.25 -24.31 -12.67
CA ARG A 666 -22.52 -24.29 -13.42
C ARG A 666 -23.36 -25.52 -13.11
N GLN A 667 -24.64 -25.44 -13.40
CA GLN A 667 -25.59 -26.54 -13.22
C GLN A 667 -25.12 -27.83 -13.90
N GLU A 668 -24.67 -27.72 -15.15
CA GLU A 668 -24.18 -28.84 -15.96
C GLU A 668 -22.85 -29.36 -15.40
N GLU A 669 -21.96 -28.46 -14.96
CA GLU A 669 -20.68 -28.81 -14.34
C GLU A 669 -20.89 -29.62 -13.05
N VAL A 670 -21.79 -29.21 -12.15
CA VAL A 670 -22.10 -29.96 -10.92
C VAL A 670 -22.67 -31.35 -11.24
N TYR A 671 -23.58 -31.44 -12.20
CA TYR A 671 -24.19 -32.71 -12.60
C TYR A 671 -23.13 -33.72 -13.06
N TYR A 672 -22.32 -33.34 -14.05
CA TYR A 672 -21.27 -34.22 -14.58
C TYR A 672 -20.12 -34.47 -13.59
N ALA A 673 -19.83 -33.53 -12.68
CA ALA A 673 -18.83 -33.71 -11.63
C ALA A 673 -19.28 -34.66 -10.52
N ILE A 674 -20.58 -34.77 -10.24
CA ILE A 674 -21.11 -35.78 -9.31
C ILE A 674 -21.06 -37.15 -9.99
N LEU A 675 -21.55 -37.26 -11.23
CA LEU A 675 -21.48 -38.52 -11.99
C LEU A 675 -20.04 -39.04 -12.12
N SER A 676 -19.05 -38.19 -12.34
CA SER A 676 -17.65 -38.64 -12.43
C SER A 676 -17.04 -39.15 -11.11
N GLY A 677 -17.73 -38.96 -9.99
CA GLY A 677 -17.43 -39.58 -8.70
C GLY A 677 -18.26 -40.83 -8.39
N THR A 678 -19.53 -40.88 -8.81
CA THR A 678 -20.47 -41.96 -8.44
C THR A 678 -20.63 -43.06 -9.48
N ASP A 679 -20.66 -42.71 -10.78
CA ASP A 679 -20.87 -43.63 -11.89
C ASP A 679 -20.07 -43.17 -13.13
N PRO A 680 -18.77 -43.51 -13.19
CA PRO A 680 -17.93 -43.16 -14.33
C PRO A 680 -18.30 -43.89 -15.63
N GLU A 681 -19.05 -45.00 -15.57
CA GLU A 681 -19.47 -45.75 -16.76
C GLU A 681 -20.65 -45.03 -17.45
N ALA A 682 -21.59 -44.49 -16.66
CA ALA A 682 -22.68 -43.66 -17.16
C ALA A 682 -22.24 -42.32 -17.80
N LEU A 683 -20.99 -41.88 -17.61
CA LEU A 683 -20.46 -40.70 -18.31
C LEU A 683 -20.50 -40.87 -19.83
N ILE A 684 -20.19 -42.07 -20.34
CA ILE A 684 -20.09 -42.35 -21.78
C ILE A 684 -21.47 -42.27 -22.45
N SER A 685 -22.50 -42.79 -21.79
CA SER A 685 -23.89 -42.69 -22.27
C SER A 685 -24.48 -41.30 -22.07
N ALA A 686 -24.20 -40.63 -20.94
CA ALA A 686 -24.69 -39.29 -20.63
C ALA A 686 -24.13 -38.17 -21.54
N THR A 687 -23.10 -38.46 -22.34
CA THR A 687 -22.58 -37.55 -23.38
C THR A 687 -23.24 -37.73 -24.76
N SER A 688 -24.14 -38.70 -24.91
CA SER A 688 -24.72 -39.15 -26.19
C SER A 688 -26.14 -38.60 -26.51
N GLU A 689 -26.55 -37.50 -25.87
CA GLU A 689 -27.89 -36.85 -25.89
C GLU A 689 -28.92 -37.37 -24.85
N GLU A 690 -30.04 -36.62 -24.69
CA GLU A 690 -31.20 -36.84 -23.79
C GLU A 690 -31.15 -36.41 -22.29
N ILE A 691 -30.31 -35.46 -21.86
CA ILE A 691 -30.44 -34.86 -20.50
C ILE A 691 -30.87 -33.39 -20.59
N THR A 692 -32.07 -33.05 -20.09
CA THR A 692 -32.55 -31.67 -20.11
C THR A 692 -32.07 -30.86 -18.90
N THR A 693 -32.10 -29.52 -19.02
CA THR A 693 -31.84 -28.61 -17.89
C THR A 693 -32.82 -28.82 -16.73
N GLN A 694 -34.05 -29.29 -16.97
CA GLN A 694 -35.01 -29.59 -15.90
C GLN A 694 -34.65 -30.86 -15.14
N ASP A 695 -34.08 -31.87 -15.82
CA ASP A 695 -33.69 -33.12 -15.18
C ASP A 695 -32.44 -32.92 -14.32
N MET A 696 -31.50 -32.11 -14.78
CA MET A 696 -30.37 -31.64 -13.96
C MET A 696 -30.84 -30.78 -12.76
N GLU A 697 -31.84 -29.90 -12.92
CA GLU A 697 -32.41 -29.13 -11.79
C GLU A 697 -33.05 -30.06 -10.75
N ARG A 698 -33.81 -31.08 -11.19
CA ARG A 698 -34.40 -32.10 -10.32
C ARG A 698 -33.34 -32.95 -9.62
N PHE A 699 -32.29 -33.36 -10.33
CA PHE A 699 -31.17 -34.12 -9.77
C PHE A 699 -30.48 -33.33 -8.66
N ILE A 700 -30.08 -32.08 -8.92
CA ILE A 700 -29.40 -31.21 -7.93
C ILE A 700 -30.30 -30.95 -6.72
N LEU A 701 -31.60 -30.72 -6.93
CA LEU A 701 -32.56 -30.55 -5.84
C LEU A 701 -32.70 -31.84 -4.99
N SER A 702 -32.69 -33.00 -5.64
CA SER A 702 -32.78 -34.31 -4.99
C SER A 702 -31.52 -34.65 -4.18
N CYS A 703 -30.34 -34.61 -4.81
CA CYS A 703 -29.09 -34.99 -4.17
C CYS A 703 -28.68 -34.03 -3.04
N SER A 704 -28.97 -32.73 -3.17
CA SER A 704 -28.79 -31.75 -2.08
C SER A 704 -29.87 -31.79 -0.99
N LYS A 705 -30.85 -32.70 -1.10
CA LYS A 705 -32.05 -32.81 -0.24
C LYS A 705 -32.83 -31.49 -0.09
N GLY A 706 -32.80 -30.63 -1.12
CA GLY A 706 -33.45 -29.32 -1.15
C GLY A 706 -32.62 -28.16 -0.62
N LEU A 707 -31.36 -28.39 -0.22
CA LEU A 707 -30.48 -27.34 0.32
C LEU A 707 -29.64 -26.62 -0.74
N ALA A 708 -29.67 -27.05 -2.00
CA ALA A 708 -29.08 -26.33 -3.13
C ALA A 708 -30.11 -25.85 -4.16
N GLU A 709 -29.77 -24.77 -4.87
CA GLU A 709 -30.57 -24.19 -5.95
C GLU A 709 -29.68 -23.65 -7.09
N THR A 710 -30.25 -23.59 -8.30
CA THR A 710 -29.61 -22.99 -9.48
C THR A 710 -29.96 -21.50 -9.59
N THR A 711 -28.96 -20.66 -9.87
CA THR A 711 -29.16 -19.22 -10.06
C THR A 711 -29.87 -18.89 -11.37
N LYS A 712 -30.70 -17.83 -11.37
CA LYS A 712 -31.47 -17.38 -12.54
C LYS A 712 -30.67 -16.52 -13.55
N LEU A 713 -29.35 -16.46 -13.37
CA LEU A 713 -28.45 -15.64 -14.20
C LEU A 713 -28.05 -16.35 -15.50
N LYS A 714 -27.46 -15.62 -16.45
CA LYS A 714 -26.98 -16.16 -17.73
C LYS A 714 -26.03 -17.37 -17.61
N ALA A 715 -25.34 -17.51 -16.48
CA ALA A 715 -24.36 -18.57 -16.24
C ALA A 715 -24.86 -19.73 -15.36
N ARG A 716 -26.11 -19.71 -14.87
CA ARG A 716 -26.78 -20.78 -14.09
C ARG A 716 -25.87 -21.58 -13.15
N THR A 717 -25.25 -20.91 -12.19
CA THR A 717 -24.42 -21.56 -11.15
C THR A 717 -25.25 -22.19 -10.04
N VAL A 718 -24.72 -23.23 -9.39
CA VAL A 718 -25.33 -23.88 -8.23
C VAL A 718 -24.81 -23.26 -6.93
N GLN A 719 -25.71 -22.97 -5.99
CA GLN A 719 -25.41 -22.43 -4.67
C GLN A 719 -26.29 -23.12 -3.61
N PHE A 720 -26.01 -22.94 -2.31
CA PHE A 720 -27.00 -23.32 -1.29
C PHE A 720 -28.12 -22.28 -1.25
N ILE A 721 -29.31 -22.73 -0.84
CA ILE A 721 -30.52 -21.88 -0.67
C ILE A 721 -30.33 -20.71 0.30
N HIS A 722 -29.33 -20.81 1.20
CA HIS A 722 -28.94 -19.76 2.15
C HIS A 722 -27.51 -19.98 2.63
N GLU A 723 -26.83 -18.92 3.10
CA GLU A 723 -25.44 -19.01 3.55
C GLU A 723 -25.30 -19.80 4.87
N SER A 724 -26.30 -19.76 5.74
CA SER A 724 -26.34 -20.57 6.98
C SER A 724 -26.22 -22.08 6.77
N VAL A 725 -26.51 -22.59 5.57
CA VAL A 725 -26.23 -24.00 5.21
C VAL A 725 -24.72 -24.25 5.13
N ARG A 726 -23.97 -23.32 4.51
CA ARG A 726 -22.51 -23.41 4.38
C ARG A 726 -21.83 -23.26 5.73
N GLU A 727 -22.31 -22.36 6.57
CA GLU A 727 -21.80 -22.18 7.94
C GLU A 727 -22.05 -23.39 8.82
N PHE A 728 -23.25 -23.98 8.77
CA PHE A 728 -23.55 -25.22 9.49
C PHE A 728 -22.58 -26.34 9.10
N LEU A 729 -22.32 -26.50 7.79
CA LEU A 729 -21.41 -27.52 7.28
C LEU A 729 -19.95 -27.24 7.70
N LEU A 730 -19.46 -26.01 7.54
CA LEU A 730 -18.08 -25.61 7.89
C LEU A 730 -17.84 -25.43 9.41
N GLY A 731 -18.88 -25.35 10.22
CA GLY A 731 -18.80 -25.17 11.66
C GLY A 731 -18.13 -26.34 12.37
N LYS A 732 -17.65 -26.10 13.61
CA LYS A 732 -16.78 -27.03 14.40
C LYS A 732 -17.29 -28.47 14.51
N HIS A 733 -18.58 -28.71 14.31
CA HIS A 733 -19.21 -30.04 14.41
C HIS A 733 -20.08 -30.43 13.21
N GLY A 734 -20.16 -29.62 12.14
CA GLY A 734 -21.09 -29.83 11.01
C GLY A 734 -20.94 -31.21 10.37
N PHE A 735 -19.77 -31.47 9.79
CA PHE A 735 -19.48 -32.76 9.14
C PHE A 735 -19.33 -33.93 10.11
N SER A 736 -18.79 -33.70 11.31
CA SER A 736 -18.54 -34.78 12.27
C SER A 736 -19.81 -35.33 12.91
N LYS A 737 -20.84 -34.49 13.10
CA LYS A 737 -22.20 -34.94 13.48
C LYS A 737 -22.84 -35.83 12.41
N LEU A 738 -22.69 -35.45 11.13
CA LEU A 738 -23.24 -36.19 10.00
C LEU A 738 -22.54 -37.54 9.74
N ARG A 739 -21.45 -37.86 10.46
CA ARG A 739 -20.55 -39.03 10.24
C ARG A 739 -19.98 -39.10 8.82
N LEU A 740 -19.86 -37.96 8.15
CA LEU A 740 -19.29 -37.87 6.82
C LEU A 740 -17.81 -37.47 6.99
N GLU A 741 -16.87 -38.25 6.45
CA GLU A 741 -15.42 -37.98 6.53
C GLU A 741 -15.00 -36.83 5.59
N LEU A 742 -15.49 -35.62 5.88
CA LEU A 742 -15.40 -34.44 5.02
C LEU A 742 -14.34 -33.45 5.50
N GLY A 743 -13.14 -33.96 5.80
CA GLY A 743 -11.97 -33.10 5.96
C GLY A 743 -11.76 -32.26 4.69
N PHE A 744 -11.29 -31.02 4.85
CA PHE A 744 -11.02 -30.13 3.70
C PHE A 744 -10.06 -30.80 2.69
N GLY A 745 -8.95 -31.36 3.18
CA GLY A 745 -8.02 -32.13 2.35
C GLY A 745 -8.68 -33.32 1.63
N LEU A 746 -9.48 -34.13 2.33
CA LEU A 746 -10.18 -35.29 1.73
C LEU A 746 -11.15 -34.86 0.62
N SER A 747 -11.79 -33.70 0.81
CA SER A 747 -12.70 -33.12 -0.17
C SER A 747 -11.97 -32.61 -1.41
N GLN A 748 -10.76 -32.05 -1.24
CA GLN A 748 -9.88 -31.63 -2.33
C GLN A 748 -9.31 -32.85 -3.08
N ASP A 749 -8.96 -33.93 -2.39
CA ASP A 749 -8.53 -35.17 -3.03
C ASP A 749 -9.65 -35.79 -3.88
N ARG A 750 -10.90 -35.83 -3.37
CA ARG A 750 -12.08 -36.25 -4.14
C ARG A 750 -12.35 -35.35 -5.35
N LEU A 751 -12.27 -34.02 -5.21
CA LEU A 751 -12.38 -33.08 -6.34
C LEU A 751 -11.38 -33.45 -7.45
N LYS A 752 -10.12 -33.67 -7.07
CA LYS A 752 -9.05 -34.10 -7.98
C LYS A 752 -9.34 -35.45 -8.62
N GLN A 753 -9.84 -36.44 -7.88
CA GLN A 753 -10.22 -37.74 -8.44
C GLN A 753 -11.32 -37.58 -9.50
N CYS A 754 -12.39 -36.84 -9.20
CA CYS A 754 -13.52 -36.63 -10.11
C CYS A 754 -13.14 -35.81 -11.35
N CYS A 755 -12.26 -34.81 -11.21
CA CYS A 755 -11.65 -34.11 -12.34
C CYS A 755 -10.80 -35.07 -13.20
N TYR A 756 -9.97 -35.90 -12.58
CA TYR A 756 -9.11 -36.85 -13.29
C TYR A 756 -9.91 -37.90 -14.07
N SER A 757 -10.92 -38.52 -13.45
CA SER A 757 -11.84 -39.47 -14.11
C SER A 757 -12.51 -38.85 -15.34
N TYR A 758 -13.01 -37.61 -15.23
CA TYR A 758 -13.65 -36.91 -16.34
C TYR A 758 -12.68 -36.56 -17.48
N MET A 759 -11.41 -36.29 -17.16
CA MET A 759 -10.35 -36.08 -18.16
C MET A 759 -9.90 -37.36 -18.88
N THR A 760 -10.21 -38.54 -18.33
CA THR A 760 -9.88 -39.84 -18.93
C THR A 760 -11.01 -40.46 -19.76
N ILE A 761 -12.17 -39.79 -19.89
CA ILE A 761 -13.22 -40.17 -20.84
C ILE A 761 -12.62 -40.19 -22.27
N ASP A 762 -13.01 -41.18 -23.07
CA ASP A 762 -12.59 -41.20 -24.47
C ASP A 762 -13.18 -40.00 -25.23
N THR A 763 -12.29 -39.13 -25.71
CA THR A 763 -12.61 -37.93 -26.48
C THR A 763 -12.24 -38.09 -27.97
N SER A 764 -11.92 -39.31 -28.41
CA SER A 764 -11.45 -39.63 -29.77
C SER A 764 -12.43 -39.22 -30.89
N GLU A 765 -13.74 -39.24 -30.63
CA GLU A 765 -14.77 -38.78 -31.58
C GLU A 765 -14.96 -37.25 -31.59
N LEU A 766 -14.48 -36.55 -30.55
CA LEU A 766 -14.70 -35.12 -30.34
C LEU A 766 -13.46 -34.26 -30.63
N LEU A 767 -12.27 -34.86 -30.60
CA LEU A 767 -10.99 -34.22 -30.89
C LEU A 767 -10.35 -34.86 -32.13
N PRO A 768 -9.64 -34.09 -32.99
CA PRO A 768 -9.04 -34.62 -34.20
C PRO A 768 -7.90 -35.62 -33.90
N TYR A 769 -8.24 -36.90 -33.85
CA TYR A 769 -7.33 -37.98 -33.43
C TYR A 769 -6.04 -38.00 -34.27
N GLY A 770 -4.89 -38.02 -33.60
CA GLY A 770 -3.56 -38.11 -34.23
C GLY A 770 -3.09 -36.89 -35.03
N ARG A 771 -3.88 -35.81 -35.15
CA ARG A 771 -3.46 -34.55 -35.81
C ARG A 771 -2.98 -33.54 -34.77
N LYS A 772 -2.02 -32.66 -35.15
CA LYS A 772 -1.70 -31.47 -34.34
C LYS A 772 -2.97 -30.62 -34.23
N LEU A 773 -3.22 -30.04 -33.04
CA LEU A 773 -4.27 -29.04 -32.87
C LEU A 773 -4.04 -27.89 -33.87
N PRO A 774 -5.09 -27.36 -34.51
CA PRO A 774 -4.95 -26.20 -35.39
C PRO A 774 -4.51 -24.97 -34.57
N ALA A 775 -3.96 -23.95 -35.23
CA ALA A 775 -3.49 -22.73 -34.57
C ALA A 775 -4.57 -22.12 -33.65
N ALA A 776 -4.20 -21.57 -32.50
CA ALA A 776 -5.13 -21.12 -31.47
C ALA A 776 -6.04 -19.98 -31.96
N SER A 777 -5.54 -19.20 -32.91
CA SER A 777 -6.26 -18.12 -33.62
C SER A 777 -7.11 -18.59 -34.80
N SER A 778 -7.09 -19.88 -35.17
CA SER A 778 -7.93 -20.40 -36.26
C SER A 778 -9.40 -20.47 -35.86
N GLU A 779 -10.28 -20.34 -36.86
CA GLU A 779 -11.71 -20.48 -36.66
C GLU A 779 -12.09 -21.91 -36.22
N GLU A 780 -11.31 -22.92 -36.63
CA GLU A 780 -11.45 -24.31 -36.14
C GLU A 780 -11.18 -24.40 -34.62
N SER A 781 -10.08 -23.83 -34.12
CA SER A 781 -9.80 -23.78 -32.67
C SER A 781 -10.87 -23.00 -31.91
N ARG A 782 -11.43 -21.94 -32.52
CA ARG A 782 -12.54 -21.20 -31.94
C ARG A 782 -13.82 -22.03 -31.87
N GLY A 783 -14.21 -22.68 -32.96
CA GLY A 783 -15.36 -23.57 -33.02
C GLY A 783 -15.26 -24.74 -32.04
N LEU A 784 -14.07 -25.31 -31.84
CA LEU A 784 -13.82 -26.33 -30.81
C LEU A 784 -14.04 -25.77 -29.40
N ARG A 785 -13.48 -24.60 -29.06
CA ARG A 785 -13.71 -23.93 -27.75
C ARG A 785 -15.17 -23.53 -27.50
N GLU A 786 -15.96 -23.28 -28.55
CA GLU A 786 -17.39 -22.93 -28.44
C GLU A 786 -18.34 -24.14 -28.47
N SER A 787 -17.88 -25.31 -28.94
CA SER A 787 -18.69 -26.53 -29.05
C SER A 787 -18.39 -27.56 -27.96
N ILE A 788 -17.13 -27.71 -27.53
CA ILE A 788 -16.75 -28.73 -26.54
C ILE A 788 -17.38 -28.47 -25.17
N PRO A 789 -17.44 -27.24 -24.61
CA PRO A 789 -18.17 -26.98 -23.37
C PRO A 789 -19.69 -27.24 -23.42
N LYS A 790 -20.27 -27.46 -24.62
CA LYS A 790 -21.67 -27.89 -24.76
C LYS A 790 -21.84 -29.41 -24.73
N LYS A 791 -20.81 -30.16 -25.13
CA LYS A 791 -20.79 -31.63 -25.17
C LYS A 791 -20.17 -32.24 -23.90
N LEU A 792 -19.16 -31.58 -23.35
CA LEU A 792 -18.41 -31.99 -22.15
C LEU A 792 -18.33 -30.82 -21.15
N PRO A 793 -19.45 -30.45 -20.48
CA PRO A 793 -19.54 -29.21 -19.72
C PRO A 793 -18.52 -29.08 -18.58
N PHE A 794 -18.11 -30.19 -17.97
CA PHE A 794 -17.16 -30.19 -16.86
C PHE A 794 -15.68 -30.21 -17.28
N LEU A 795 -15.37 -30.44 -18.58
CA LEU A 795 -13.99 -30.68 -19.04
C LEU A 795 -13.05 -29.49 -18.78
N GLU A 796 -13.50 -28.27 -19.10
CA GLU A 796 -12.70 -27.06 -18.92
C GLU A 796 -12.35 -26.83 -17.44
N TYR A 797 -13.31 -27.07 -16.53
CA TYR A 797 -13.04 -26.98 -15.11
C TYR A 797 -12.07 -28.08 -14.66
N ALA A 798 -12.31 -29.33 -15.06
CA ALA A 798 -11.51 -30.48 -14.66
C ALA A 798 -10.03 -30.32 -15.06
N VAL A 799 -9.78 -29.96 -16.32
CA VAL A 799 -8.42 -29.76 -16.88
C VAL A 799 -7.67 -28.67 -16.14
N HIS A 800 -8.28 -27.50 -15.95
CA HIS A 800 -7.61 -26.37 -15.31
C HIS A 800 -7.39 -26.56 -13.79
N ASN A 801 -8.20 -27.38 -13.10
CA ASN A 801 -8.19 -27.46 -11.64
C ASN A 801 -7.72 -28.80 -11.04
N VAL A 802 -7.52 -29.87 -11.83
CA VAL A 802 -7.06 -31.18 -11.31
C VAL A 802 -5.74 -31.06 -10.51
N LEU A 803 -4.78 -30.29 -11.01
CA LEU A 803 -3.50 -30.04 -10.33
C LEU A 803 -3.63 -29.08 -9.15
N TYR A 804 -4.57 -28.12 -9.20
CA TYR A 804 -4.86 -27.25 -8.05
C TYR A 804 -5.43 -28.05 -6.88
N HIS A 805 -6.42 -28.91 -7.14
CA HIS A 805 -7.03 -29.76 -6.12
C HIS A 805 -6.03 -30.78 -5.54
N ALA A 806 -5.10 -31.30 -6.36
CA ALA A 806 -3.97 -32.08 -5.88
C ALA A 806 -3.05 -31.27 -4.95
N ASP A 807 -2.62 -30.05 -5.33
CA ASP A 807 -1.71 -29.24 -4.51
C ASP A 807 -2.30 -28.87 -3.14
N VAL A 808 -3.59 -28.52 -3.10
CA VAL A 808 -4.29 -28.23 -1.85
C VAL A 808 -4.42 -29.50 -0.99
N ALA A 809 -4.69 -30.67 -1.59
CA ALA A 809 -4.75 -31.94 -0.84
C ALA A 809 -3.39 -32.32 -0.22
N GLU A 810 -2.29 -32.16 -0.97
CA GLU A 810 -0.91 -32.35 -0.45
C GLU A 810 -0.61 -31.38 0.71
N GLY A 811 -0.96 -30.10 0.54
CA GLY A 811 -0.81 -29.08 1.59
C GLY A 811 -1.63 -29.32 2.86
N GLN A 812 -2.62 -30.23 2.81
CA GLN A 812 -3.40 -30.70 3.95
C GLN A 812 -2.95 -32.07 4.49
N GLY A 813 -1.83 -32.62 3.98
CA GLY A 813 -1.23 -33.86 4.45
C GLY A 813 -1.68 -35.13 3.74
N LEU A 814 -2.42 -35.04 2.63
CA LEU A 814 -2.80 -36.21 1.82
C LEU A 814 -1.87 -36.37 0.62
N SER A 815 -0.95 -37.33 0.71
CA SER A 815 0.12 -37.46 -0.29
C SER A 815 -0.38 -37.79 -1.70
N GLN A 816 -0.04 -36.93 -2.65
CA GLN A 816 -0.37 -37.02 -4.07
C GLN A 816 0.68 -37.74 -4.91
N LYS A 817 1.74 -38.32 -4.30
CA LYS A 817 2.83 -38.96 -5.03
C LYS A 817 2.35 -40.03 -6.02
N ALA A 818 1.48 -40.94 -5.58
CA ALA A 818 0.92 -42.01 -6.42
C ALA A 818 -0.03 -41.49 -7.52
N PHE A 819 -0.53 -40.25 -7.39
CA PHE A 819 -1.28 -39.57 -8.45
C PHE A 819 -0.34 -38.99 -9.50
N LEU A 820 0.73 -38.28 -9.10
CA LEU A 820 1.73 -37.74 -10.04
C LEU A 820 2.42 -38.85 -10.85
N GLU A 821 2.75 -39.99 -10.23
CA GLU A 821 3.33 -41.17 -10.91
C GLU A 821 2.42 -41.75 -12.02
N LYS A 822 1.11 -41.54 -11.94
CA LYS A 822 0.12 -42.02 -12.91
C LYS A 822 -0.40 -40.92 -13.84
N PHE A 823 -0.01 -39.67 -13.63
CA PHE A 823 -0.60 -38.50 -14.29
C PHE A 823 -0.19 -38.42 -15.76
N SER A 824 -1.17 -38.55 -16.66
CA SER A 824 -0.93 -38.49 -18.11
C SER A 824 -0.69 -37.05 -18.59
N LEU A 825 0.53 -36.55 -18.37
CA LEU A 825 0.96 -35.20 -18.73
C LEU A 825 0.71 -34.88 -20.21
N GLY A 826 1.04 -35.81 -21.10
CA GLY A 826 0.84 -35.65 -22.55
C GLY A 826 -0.63 -35.61 -22.97
N ASN A 827 -1.56 -36.12 -22.16
CA ASN A 827 -3.00 -35.92 -22.37
C ASN A 827 -3.45 -34.58 -21.79
N TRP A 828 -2.99 -34.24 -20.58
CA TRP A 828 -3.30 -32.96 -19.94
C TRP A 828 -2.88 -31.75 -20.81
N ILE A 829 -1.66 -31.77 -21.38
CA ILE A 829 -1.17 -30.70 -22.28
C ILE A 829 -2.08 -30.52 -23.50
N LYS A 830 -2.56 -31.61 -24.12
CA LYS A 830 -3.49 -31.53 -25.26
C LYS A 830 -4.81 -30.88 -24.87
N LEU A 831 -5.31 -31.20 -23.68
CA LEU A 831 -6.58 -30.70 -23.16
C LEU A 831 -6.49 -29.25 -22.65
N ASP A 832 -5.39 -28.81 -22.01
CA ASP A 832 -5.18 -27.41 -21.60
C ASP A 832 -5.03 -26.52 -22.85
N ASN A 833 -4.20 -26.94 -23.82
CA ASN A 833 -4.00 -26.24 -25.10
C ASN A 833 -5.26 -26.02 -25.95
N LEU A 834 -6.29 -26.86 -25.74
CA LEU A 834 -7.59 -26.72 -26.38
C LEU A 834 -8.28 -25.41 -25.94
N PHE A 835 -8.26 -25.10 -24.65
CA PHE A 835 -8.92 -23.93 -24.06
C PHE A 835 -8.05 -22.67 -24.15
N VAL A 836 -6.73 -22.81 -24.31
CA VAL A 836 -5.82 -21.68 -24.55
C VAL A 836 -6.19 -20.89 -25.83
N LYS A 837 -6.35 -19.56 -25.67
CA LYS A 837 -6.72 -18.63 -26.75
C LYS A 837 -5.56 -18.14 -27.61
N TYR A 838 -4.36 -18.06 -27.05
CA TYR A 838 -3.18 -17.46 -27.68
C TYR A 838 -2.10 -18.51 -27.90
N GLU A 839 -1.58 -18.66 -29.13
CA GLU A 839 -0.62 -19.72 -29.46
C GLU A 839 0.62 -19.69 -28.56
N ILE A 840 1.14 -18.48 -28.27
CA ILE A 840 2.30 -18.29 -27.38
C ILE A 840 2.08 -18.86 -25.96
N ARG A 841 0.84 -19.00 -25.50
CA ARG A 841 0.52 -19.55 -24.17
C ARG A 841 0.34 -21.07 -24.15
N ARG A 842 0.30 -21.74 -25.31
CA ARG A 842 0.22 -23.20 -25.38
C ARG A 842 1.53 -23.84 -24.94
N HIS A 843 1.44 -24.98 -24.26
CA HIS A 843 2.59 -25.83 -23.93
C HIS A 843 2.91 -26.76 -25.09
N THR A 844 4.18 -27.03 -25.31
CA THR A 844 4.65 -28.03 -26.28
C THR A 844 4.57 -29.44 -25.68
N SER A 845 4.75 -30.47 -26.51
CA SER A 845 4.93 -31.84 -26.03
C SER A 845 6.23 -32.06 -25.24
N CYS A 846 7.12 -31.05 -25.19
CA CYS A 846 8.40 -31.08 -24.49
C CYS A 846 8.32 -30.45 -23.09
N ALA A 847 7.17 -29.88 -22.68
CA ALA A 847 6.98 -29.34 -21.34
C ALA A 847 7.08 -30.44 -20.28
N SER A 848 7.93 -30.25 -19.27
CA SER A 848 8.01 -31.15 -18.11
C SER A 848 6.87 -30.87 -17.11
N LEU A 849 6.51 -31.87 -16.31
CA LEU A 849 5.52 -31.69 -15.23
C LEU A 849 5.99 -30.60 -14.26
N LEU A 850 7.27 -30.60 -13.89
CA LEU A 850 7.87 -29.61 -13.01
C LEU A 850 7.77 -28.18 -13.57
N TYR A 851 7.92 -27.98 -14.88
CA TYR A 851 7.71 -26.69 -15.54
C TYR A 851 6.27 -26.19 -15.40
N ILE A 852 5.28 -27.07 -15.64
CA ILE A 852 3.85 -26.73 -15.54
C ILE A 852 3.46 -26.43 -14.08
N LEU A 853 3.93 -27.23 -13.12
CA LEU A 853 3.70 -26.98 -11.69
C LEU A 853 4.31 -25.63 -11.24
N ALA A 854 5.50 -25.29 -11.76
CA ALA A 854 6.17 -24.02 -11.48
C ALA A 854 5.43 -22.80 -12.07
N GLU A 855 4.98 -22.88 -13.33
CA GLU A 855 4.18 -21.81 -13.95
C GLU A 855 2.87 -21.56 -13.18
N LYS A 856 2.21 -22.64 -12.75
CA LYS A 856 0.93 -22.55 -12.01
C LYS A 856 1.10 -22.31 -10.50
N SER A 857 2.35 -22.19 -9.99
CA SER A 857 2.70 -21.96 -8.58
C SER A 857 2.20 -23.03 -7.58
N PHE A 858 2.28 -24.31 -7.97
CA PHE A 858 1.87 -25.46 -7.14
C PHE A 858 3.02 -25.96 -6.25
N SER A 859 3.34 -25.17 -5.22
CA SER A 859 4.51 -25.37 -4.35
C SER A 859 4.53 -26.68 -3.56
N ASN A 860 3.39 -27.31 -3.29
CA ASN A 860 3.33 -28.59 -2.57
C ASN A 860 3.62 -29.75 -3.51
N LEU A 861 3.04 -29.74 -4.72
CA LEU A 861 3.33 -30.73 -5.76
C LEU A 861 4.79 -30.68 -6.23
N ILE A 862 5.38 -29.48 -6.34
CA ILE A 862 6.81 -29.33 -6.66
C ILE A 862 7.69 -30.07 -5.65
N ARG A 863 7.38 -29.97 -4.35
CA ARG A 863 8.16 -30.64 -3.29
C ARG A 863 8.13 -32.15 -3.44
N ILE A 864 6.96 -32.76 -3.68
CA ILE A 864 6.87 -34.22 -3.83
C ILE A 864 7.42 -34.72 -5.17
N GLN A 865 7.34 -33.93 -6.23
CA GLN A 865 7.96 -34.26 -7.53
C GLN A 865 9.48 -34.33 -7.39
N LEU A 866 10.09 -33.31 -6.77
CA LEU A 866 11.54 -33.26 -6.48
C LEU A 866 11.99 -34.28 -5.41
N GLU A 867 11.09 -34.80 -4.56
CA GLU A 867 11.37 -35.96 -3.70
C GLU A 867 11.33 -37.31 -4.44
N SER A 868 10.82 -37.34 -5.67
CA SER A 868 10.73 -38.54 -6.52
C SER A 868 11.82 -38.61 -7.59
N GLU A 869 12.28 -37.46 -8.07
CA GLU A 869 13.33 -37.33 -9.07
C GLU A 869 14.73 -37.38 -8.42
N LEU A 870 15.59 -38.28 -8.92
CA LEU A 870 16.92 -38.54 -8.34
C LEU A 870 17.99 -37.49 -8.72
N ASP A 871 17.70 -36.58 -9.66
CA ASP A 871 18.65 -35.58 -10.13
C ASP A 871 18.38 -34.20 -9.50
N PRO A 872 19.32 -33.62 -8.72
CA PRO A 872 19.18 -32.25 -8.20
C PRO A 872 19.19 -31.17 -9.31
N ASN A 873 19.46 -31.52 -10.58
CA ASN A 873 19.44 -30.57 -11.70
C ASN A 873 18.04 -30.35 -12.33
N THR A 874 17.00 -31.15 -12.01
CA THR A 874 15.72 -31.09 -12.76
C THR A 874 15.01 -29.73 -12.65
N ALA A 875 15.13 -29.03 -11.52
CA ALA A 875 14.61 -27.67 -11.34
C ALA A 875 15.22 -26.63 -12.31
N VAL A 876 16.32 -26.99 -12.97
CA VAL A 876 17.09 -26.18 -13.92
C VAL A 876 17.22 -26.84 -15.31
N GLU A 877 16.46 -27.91 -15.55
CA GLU A 877 16.36 -28.56 -16.85
C GLU A 877 15.78 -27.60 -17.90
N ARG A 878 16.28 -27.71 -19.13
CA ARG A 878 15.90 -26.84 -20.24
C ARG A 878 14.81 -27.47 -21.09
N CYS A 879 13.60 -26.95 -20.96
CA CYS A 879 12.55 -27.11 -21.97
C CYS A 879 12.77 -26.04 -23.05
N GLU A 880 13.68 -26.28 -24.00
CA GLU A 880 14.14 -25.23 -24.96
C GLU A 880 13.02 -24.67 -25.87
N ASP A 881 11.94 -25.43 -26.09
CA ASP A 881 10.77 -25.01 -26.85
C ASP A 881 9.71 -24.24 -26.00
N GLU A 882 9.91 -24.12 -24.68
CA GLU A 882 8.94 -23.50 -23.76
C GLU A 882 9.20 -22.01 -23.49
N ARG A 883 8.11 -21.25 -23.28
CA ARG A 883 8.11 -19.78 -23.05
C ARG A 883 9.21 -19.28 -22.12
N TYR A 884 9.43 -19.95 -21.00
CA TYR A 884 10.38 -19.52 -19.96
C TYR A 884 11.66 -20.36 -19.91
N VAL A 885 11.78 -21.38 -20.77
CA VAL A 885 12.93 -22.31 -20.92
C VAL A 885 13.23 -23.22 -19.71
N THR A 886 12.98 -22.80 -18.46
CA THR A 886 13.22 -23.62 -17.26
C THR A 886 12.09 -23.51 -16.25
N PRO A 887 11.86 -24.52 -15.37
CA PRO A 887 10.88 -24.43 -14.30
C PRO A 887 11.11 -23.24 -13.37
N LEU A 888 12.37 -22.96 -13.00
CA LEU A 888 12.71 -21.80 -12.19
C LEU A 888 12.29 -20.47 -12.84
N ASN A 889 12.57 -20.28 -14.13
CA ASN A 889 12.11 -19.08 -14.84
C ASN A 889 10.58 -19.00 -14.94
N ALA A 890 9.88 -20.14 -15.07
CA ALA A 890 8.42 -20.17 -15.09
C ALA A 890 7.81 -19.75 -13.75
N ALA A 891 8.38 -20.21 -12.62
CA ALA A 891 8.03 -19.73 -11.29
C ALA A 891 8.31 -18.22 -11.12
N LEU A 892 9.45 -17.74 -11.63
CA LEU A 892 9.83 -16.32 -11.56
C LEU A 892 8.96 -15.42 -12.45
N ALA A 893 8.32 -15.96 -13.48
CA ALA A 893 7.38 -15.27 -14.36
C ALA A 893 5.92 -15.31 -13.85
N SER A 894 5.63 -16.05 -12.77
CA SER A 894 4.29 -16.07 -12.15
C SER A 894 3.93 -14.71 -11.55
N THR A 895 2.65 -14.34 -11.61
CA THR A 895 2.16 -13.05 -11.07
C THR A 895 0.91 -13.24 -10.22
N PRO A 896 0.93 -12.89 -8.91
CA PRO A 896 2.10 -12.51 -8.11
C PRO A 896 3.11 -13.66 -7.97
N ILE A 897 4.40 -13.33 -7.82
CA ILE A 897 5.46 -14.32 -7.65
C ILE A 897 5.27 -15.05 -6.31
N ASP A 898 5.03 -16.36 -6.35
CA ASP A 898 4.92 -17.18 -5.14
C ASP A 898 6.30 -17.56 -4.57
N LYS A 899 6.60 -17.03 -3.38
CA LYS A 899 7.81 -17.34 -2.62
C LYS A 899 7.91 -18.82 -2.26
N ASN A 900 6.79 -19.52 -2.02
CA ASN A 900 6.78 -20.93 -1.63
C ASN A 900 7.20 -21.83 -2.79
N THR A 901 6.73 -21.52 -4.00
CA THR A 901 7.10 -22.18 -5.25
C THR A 901 8.59 -22.05 -5.55
N ILE A 902 9.14 -20.85 -5.44
CA ILE A 902 10.59 -20.63 -5.58
C ILE A 902 11.36 -21.42 -4.52
N GLN A 903 10.92 -21.37 -3.26
CA GLN A 903 11.54 -22.12 -2.17
C GLN A 903 11.45 -23.64 -2.38
N ALA A 904 10.37 -24.14 -2.96
CA ALA A 904 10.18 -25.56 -3.28
C ALA A 904 11.16 -26.03 -4.36
N LEU A 905 11.33 -25.25 -5.44
CA LEU A 905 12.29 -25.55 -6.51
C LEU A 905 13.76 -25.51 -6.05
N LEU A 906 14.07 -24.73 -5.01
CA LEU A 906 15.44 -24.47 -4.57
C LEU A 906 15.87 -25.25 -3.31
N ILE A 907 15.02 -26.14 -2.77
CA ILE A 907 15.36 -26.99 -1.61
C ILE A 907 15.04 -28.47 -1.90
N PRO A 908 16.00 -29.22 -2.48
CA PRO A 908 15.93 -30.68 -2.50
C PRO A 908 16.10 -31.25 -1.08
N LYS A 909 15.15 -32.05 -0.59
CA LYS A 909 15.39 -32.88 0.60
C LYS A 909 16.25 -34.08 0.19
N VAL A 910 17.54 -34.04 0.48
CA VAL A 910 18.41 -35.23 0.38
C VAL A 910 17.89 -36.31 1.36
N ARG A 911 17.43 -37.46 0.83
CA ARG A 911 16.92 -38.56 1.64
C ARG A 911 18.06 -39.26 2.41
N THR A 912 18.14 -39.01 3.72
CA THR A 912 18.92 -39.84 4.63
C THR A 912 18.21 -41.17 4.92
N ALA A 913 18.46 -42.21 4.11
CA ALA A 913 18.07 -43.59 4.43
C ALA A 913 18.80 -44.63 3.55
N TYR A 914 20.08 -44.94 3.85
CA TYR A 914 20.59 -46.33 3.69
C TYR A 914 21.93 -46.62 4.43
N ASP A 915 22.79 -45.62 4.69
CA ASP A 915 24.13 -45.84 5.27
C ASP A 915 24.29 -45.62 6.80
N LEU A 916 23.19 -45.53 7.56
CA LEU A 916 23.26 -45.39 9.03
C LEU A 916 23.62 -46.69 9.79
N GLY A 917 24.08 -47.73 9.09
CA GLY A 917 24.54 -48.98 9.69
C GLY A 917 25.98 -48.97 10.21
N LYS A 918 26.82 -48.01 9.78
CA LYS A 918 28.25 -47.93 10.18
C LYS A 918 28.73 -46.48 10.32
N LEU A 919 28.33 -45.80 11.39
CA LEU A 919 29.07 -44.70 12.04
C LEU A 919 28.33 -44.28 13.32
N HIS A 920 28.57 -44.98 14.42
CA HIS A 920 28.33 -44.40 15.74
C HIS A 920 29.42 -43.33 15.98
N ASN A 921 29.02 -42.19 16.55
CA ASN A 921 29.85 -41.05 16.95
C ASN A 921 30.32 -40.07 15.85
N ALA A 922 29.38 -39.31 15.28
CA ALA A 922 29.56 -37.88 14.97
C ALA A 922 28.17 -37.22 14.80
N GLN A 923 27.82 -36.22 15.62
CA GLN A 923 26.53 -35.52 15.53
C GLN A 923 26.67 -34.09 15.00
N SER A 924 25.67 -33.66 14.24
CA SER A 924 25.27 -32.29 13.88
C SER A 924 25.85 -31.58 12.64
N ASP A 925 27.11 -31.74 12.24
CA ASP A 925 27.66 -30.90 11.15
C ASP A 925 27.31 -31.34 9.71
N SER A 926 27.30 -32.63 9.40
CA SER A 926 27.16 -33.12 8.00
C SER A 926 25.84 -32.76 7.30
N LYS A 927 24.77 -32.49 8.06
CA LYS A 927 23.47 -32.04 7.51
C LYS A 927 23.54 -30.62 6.91
N ARG A 928 24.38 -29.74 7.45
CA ARG A 928 24.61 -28.41 6.86
C ARG A 928 25.47 -28.51 5.61
N GLU A 929 26.52 -29.32 5.65
CA GLU A 929 27.48 -29.47 4.55
C GLU A 929 26.84 -30.03 3.27
N CYS A 930 26.04 -31.10 3.33
CA CYS A 930 25.37 -31.62 2.13
C CYS A 930 24.33 -30.63 1.53
N SER A 931 23.66 -29.85 2.39
CA SER A 931 22.69 -28.83 1.95
C SER A 931 23.38 -27.66 1.24
N LEU A 932 24.55 -27.25 1.74
CA LEU A 932 25.42 -26.27 1.09
C LEU A 932 26.04 -26.85 -0.18
N ALA A 933 26.48 -28.10 -0.19
CA ALA A 933 27.08 -28.74 -1.36
C ALA A 933 26.11 -28.81 -2.56
N ALA A 934 24.83 -29.13 -2.37
CA ALA A 934 23.86 -29.15 -3.46
C ALA A 934 23.59 -27.74 -4.04
N VAL A 935 23.45 -26.73 -3.17
CA VAL A 935 23.26 -25.33 -3.59
C VAL A 935 24.54 -24.79 -4.26
N ASN A 936 25.71 -25.09 -3.71
CA ASN A 936 27.00 -24.78 -4.32
C ASN A 936 27.18 -25.48 -5.67
N ILE A 937 26.76 -26.73 -5.84
CA ILE A 937 26.81 -27.42 -7.16
C ILE A 937 25.94 -26.69 -8.20
N ILE A 938 24.76 -26.19 -7.83
CA ILE A 938 23.91 -25.40 -8.73
C ILE A 938 24.56 -24.04 -9.08
N ILE A 939 25.21 -23.40 -8.10
CA ILE A 939 25.92 -22.11 -8.28
C ILE A 939 27.23 -22.27 -9.08
N GLU A 940 28.07 -23.25 -8.72
CA GLU A 940 29.39 -23.52 -9.30
C GLU A 940 29.32 -24.12 -10.70
N LYS A 941 28.38 -25.04 -10.98
CA LYS A 941 28.32 -25.70 -12.30
C LYS A 941 27.71 -24.82 -13.39
N ARG A 942 26.84 -23.84 -13.07
CA ARG A 942 26.23 -22.92 -14.07
C ARG A 942 25.97 -21.50 -13.52
N PRO A 943 26.96 -20.60 -13.49
CA PRO A 943 26.78 -19.18 -13.12
C PRO A 943 25.99 -18.32 -14.13
N SER A 944 25.25 -18.93 -15.07
CA SER A 944 24.58 -18.27 -16.21
C SER A 944 23.05 -18.42 -16.22
N LEU A 945 22.44 -18.53 -15.03
CA LEU A 945 20.99 -18.63 -14.82
C LEU A 945 20.30 -17.26 -14.93
N SER A 946 20.29 -16.74 -16.16
CA SER A 946 19.62 -15.50 -16.55
C SER A 946 18.81 -15.74 -17.84
N PRO A 947 17.63 -15.12 -18.00
CA PRO A 947 16.88 -15.16 -19.28
C PRO A 947 17.65 -14.56 -20.47
N GLN A 948 18.69 -13.76 -20.20
CA GLN A 948 19.49 -13.02 -21.20
C GLN A 948 20.98 -13.32 -20.97
N LYS A 949 21.74 -13.67 -22.02
CA LYS A 949 23.07 -14.31 -21.93
C LYS A 949 24.13 -13.54 -21.11
N GLY A 950 24.21 -13.75 -19.79
CA GLY A 950 25.43 -13.48 -19.01
C GLY A 950 25.29 -12.82 -17.65
N GLU A 951 24.07 -12.70 -17.12
CA GLU A 951 23.82 -12.21 -15.77
C GLU A 951 23.71 -13.41 -14.80
N THR A 952 23.96 -13.22 -13.51
CA THR A 952 23.62 -14.25 -12.51
C THR A 952 22.18 -14.04 -12.01
N LEU A 953 21.57 -15.08 -11.44
CA LEU A 953 20.22 -14.98 -10.85
C LEU A 953 20.10 -13.84 -9.82
N LEU A 954 21.18 -13.53 -9.11
CA LEU A 954 21.24 -12.42 -8.15
C LEU A 954 21.18 -11.04 -8.83
N HIS A 955 21.84 -10.86 -9.98
CA HIS A 955 21.76 -9.64 -10.78
C HIS A 955 20.34 -9.42 -11.32
N TRP A 956 19.71 -10.48 -11.84
CA TRP A 956 18.33 -10.42 -12.31
C TRP A 956 17.35 -10.10 -11.18
N ALA A 957 17.49 -10.75 -10.01
CA ALA A 957 16.64 -10.48 -8.85
C ALA A 957 16.82 -9.03 -8.33
N ALA A 958 18.06 -8.52 -8.34
CA ALA A 958 18.37 -7.15 -7.96
C ALA A 958 17.85 -6.11 -8.96
N SER A 959 17.89 -6.41 -10.26
CA SER A 959 17.40 -5.55 -11.35
C SER A 959 15.86 -5.44 -11.41
N ASN A 960 15.14 -6.47 -10.93
CA ASN A 960 13.67 -6.55 -10.99
C ASN A 960 12.96 -6.36 -9.64
N GLY A 961 13.67 -5.99 -8.56
CA GLY A 961 13.02 -5.66 -7.28
C GLY A 961 12.62 -6.87 -6.42
N HIS A 962 13.18 -8.04 -6.67
CA HIS A 962 12.80 -9.29 -5.98
C HIS A 962 13.55 -9.49 -4.65
N GLU A 963 13.31 -8.61 -3.68
CA GLU A 963 13.98 -8.57 -2.37
C GLU A 963 14.07 -9.93 -1.67
N ALA A 964 12.97 -10.70 -1.63
CA ALA A 964 12.95 -12.01 -0.98
C ALA A 964 13.91 -13.03 -1.63
N VAL A 965 14.08 -12.95 -2.96
CA VAL A 965 15.00 -13.80 -3.72
C VAL A 965 16.44 -13.37 -3.47
N VAL A 966 16.72 -12.06 -3.45
CA VAL A 966 18.04 -11.52 -3.08
C VAL A 966 18.42 -11.94 -1.66
N ASN A 967 17.54 -11.74 -0.67
CA ASN A 967 17.80 -12.12 0.72
C ASN A 967 18.08 -13.63 0.85
N TRP A 968 17.29 -14.45 0.17
CA TRP A 968 17.48 -15.90 0.16
C TRP A 968 18.83 -16.28 -0.45
N LEU A 969 19.17 -15.78 -1.64
CA LEU A 969 20.44 -16.09 -2.32
C LEU A 969 21.65 -15.72 -1.44
N VAL A 970 21.67 -14.52 -0.88
CA VAL A 970 22.77 -14.07 -0.01
C VAL A 970 22.80 -14.87 1.31
N SER A 971 21.64 -15.28 1.86
CA SER A 971 21.58 -16.18 3.02
C SER A 971 22.13 -17.59 2.76
N LYS A 972 22.27 -17.98 1.49
CA LYS A 972 22.83 -19.26 1.06
C LYS A 972 24.31 -19.20 0.67
N GLY A 973 24.95 -18.04 0.82
CA GLY A 973 26.38 -17.87 0.52
C GLY A 973 26.67 -17.56 -0.95
N VAL A 974 25.67 -17.17 -1.75
CA VAL A 974 25.94 -16.51 -3.04
C VAL A 974 26.66 -15.20 -2.77
N ASP A 975 27.82 -15.01 -3.41
CA ASP A 975 28.61 -13.78 -3.33
C ASP A 975 27.76 -12.56 -3.73
N PRO A 976 27.48 -11.62 -2.80
CA PRO A 976 26.67 -10.44 -3.07
C PRO A 976 27.41 -9.37 -3.90
N ASP A 977 28.73 -9.47 -4.05
CA ASP A 977 29.58 -8.59 -4.85
C ASP A 977 29.97 -9.19 -6.22
N ALA A 978 29.46 -10.38 -6.55
CA ALA A 978 29.74 -11.08 -7.80
C ALA A 978 29.54 -10.15 -9.02
N LYS A 979 30.53 -10.07 -9.91
CA LYS A 979 30.49 -9.13 -11.06
C LYS A 979 29.96 -9.77 -12.34
N ASP A 980 29.09 -9.06 -13.06
CA ASP A 980 28.63 -9.45 -14.39
C ASP A 980 29.72 -9.29 -15.48
N LYS A 981 29.37 -9.63 -16.73
CA LYS A 981 30.27 -9.48 -17.89
C LYS A 981 30.78 -8.04 -18.12
N ASN A 982 30.07 -7.03 -17.63
CA ASN A 982 30.41 -5.62 -17.73
C ASN A 982 31.13 -5.11 -16.46
N GLY A 983 31.32 -5.95 -15.45
CA GLY A 983 31.94 -5.60 -14.18
C GLY A 983 30.98 -5.01 -13.14
N ARG A 984 29.68 -4.97 -13.41
CA ARG A 984 28.67 -4.42 -12.49
C ARG A 984 28.34 -5.44 -11.41
N SER A 985 28.06 -4.98 -10.20
CA SER A 985 27.57 -5.83 -9.10
C SER A 985 26.03 -5.81 -9.03
N PRO A 986 25.39 -6.72 -8.27
CA PRO A 986 23.96 -6.66 -7.98
C PRO A 986 23.54 -5.30 -7.38
N LEU A 987 24.41 -4.67 -6.59
CA LEU A 987 24.21 -3.33 -6.06
C LEU A 987 24.10 -2.28 -7.18
N SER A 988 24.97 -2.33 -8.21
CA SER A 988 24.88 -1.43 -9.37
C SER A 988 23.55 -1.58 -10.12
N TRP A 989 23.03 -2.81 -10.23
CA TRP A 989 21.75 -3.08 -10.90
C TRP A 989 20.54 -2.61 -10.09
N ALA A 990 20.51 -2.88 -8.78
CA ALA A 990 19.47 -2.35 -7.90
C ALA A 990 19.48 -0.81 -7.86
N ALA A 991 20.67 -0.22 -7.80
CA ALA A 991 20.87 1.23 -7.82
C ALA A 991 20.43 1.88 -9.13
N SER A 992 20.75 1.29 -10.28
CA SER A 992 20.30 1.77 -11.60
C SER A 992 18.77 1.69 -11.79
N LYS A 993 18.08 0.84 -11.03
CA LYS A 993 16.65 0.50 -11.23
C LYS A 993 15.71 1.04 -10.16
N GLY A 994 16.22 1.71 -9.12
CA GLY A 994 15.39 2.33 -8.07
C GLY A 994 15.01 1.39 -6.92
N HIS A 995 15.60 0.20 -6.82
CA HIS A 995 15.20 -0.82 -5.84
C HIS A 995 15.83 -0.60 -4.46
N LYS A 996 15.39 0.47 -3.76
CA LYS A 996 15.94 0.93 -2.46
C LYS A 996 16.09 -0.20 -1.42
N THR A 997 15.07 -1.04 -1.24
CA THR A 997 15.14 -2.12 -0.21
C THR A 997 16.21 -3.17 -0.51
N ILE A 998 16.50 -3.41 -1.78
CA ILE A 998 17.59 -4.30 -2.22
C ILE A 998 18.95 -3.64 -2.02
N VAL A 999 19.06 -2.33 -2.28
CA VAL A 999 20.27 -1.55 -1.98
C VAL A 999 20.55 -1.59 -0.47
N ASP A 1000 19.56 -1.28 0.37
CA ASP A 1000 19.65 -1.39 1.83
C ASP A 1000 20.09 -2.79 2.27
N LEU A 1001 19.47 -3.83 1.72
CA LEU A 1001 19.78 -5.22 2.06
C LEU A 1001 21.22 -5.61 1.67
N LEU A 1002 21.66 -5.26 0.46
CA LEU A 1002 23.02 -5.59 0.00
C LEU A 1002 24.06 -4.83 0.83
N LEU A 1003 23.85 -3.54 1.11
CA LEU A 1003 24.73 -2.74 1.97
C LEU A 1003 24.80 -3.31 3.40
N LEU A 1004 23.68 -3.77 3.96
CA LEU A 1004 23.63 -4.49 5.25
C LEU A 1004 24.42 -5.81 5.25
N LYS A 1005 24.72 -6.38 4.08
CA LYS A 1005 25.54 -7.59 3.91
C LYS A 1005 27.03 -7.29 3.68
N GLY A 1006 27.41 -6.02 3.65
CA GLY A 1006 28.81 -5.59 3.57
C GLY A 1006 29.40 -5.61 2.15
N VAL A 1007 28.57 -5.48 1.12
CA VAL A 1007 29.06 -5.27 -0.27
C VAL A 1007 29.86 -3.98 -0.40
N ASP A 1008 30.77 -3.92 -1.37
CA ASP A 1008 31.50 -2.70 -1.71
C ASP A 1008 30.57 -1.63 -2.35
N PRO A 1009 30.29 -0.49 -1.67
CA PRO A 1009 29.38 0.52 -2.17
C PRO A 1009 29.99 1.40 -3.28
N ASP A 1010 31.32 1.40 -3.46
CA ASP A 1010 32.05 2.09 -4.53
C ASP A 1010 32.52 1.10 -5.63
N SER A 1011 31.94 -0.11 -5.68
CA SER A 1011 32.33 -1.17 -6.60
C SER A 1011 32.21 -0.76 -8.06
N LYS A 1012 33.36 -0.54 -8.70
CA LYS A 1012 33.46 -0.02 -10.07
C LYS A 1012 33.26 -1.09 -11.13
N ASP A 1013 32.48 -0.75 -12.16
CA ASP A 1013 32.35 -1.54 -13.38
C ASP A 1013 33.50 -1.29 -14.38
N LYS A 1014 33.48 -1.94 -15.55
CA LYS A 1014 34.53 -1.78 -16.58
C LYS A 1014 34.64 -0.36 -17.15
N SER A 1015 33.59 0.45 -17.04
CA SER A 1015 33.59 1.87 -17.40
C SER A 1015 33.97 2.76 -16.22
N ARG A 1016 34.41 2.18 -15.10
CA ARG A 1016 34.68 2.86 -13.82
C ARG A 1016 33.47 3.58 -13.22
N GLN A 1017 32.25 3.23 -13.63
CA GLN A 1017 31.03 3.77 -13.04
C GLN A 1017 30.71 3.03 -11.74
N THR A 1018 30.21 3.77 -10.76
CA THR A 1018 29.88 3.26 -9.41
C THR A 1018 28.37 3.07 -9.26
N PRO A 1019 27.88 2.35 -8.24
CA PRO A 1019 26.45 2.31 -7.93
C PRO A 1019 25.86 3.71 -7.73
N LEU A 1020 26.65 4.66 -7.19
CA LEU A 1020 26.27 6.05 -7.04
C LEU A 1020 26.09 6.73 -8.40
N SER A 1021 27.02 6.56 -9.35
CA SER A 1021 26.85 7.07 -10.73
C SER A 1021 25.59 6.52 -11.40
N TRP A 1022 25.29 5.23 -11.21
CA TRP A 1022 24.10 4.58 -11.78
C TRP A 1022 22.79 5.04 -11.14
N ALA A 1023 22.74 5.23 -9.83
CA ALA A 1023 21.58 5.79 -9.13
C ALA A 1023 21.33 7.26 -9.49
N ALA A 1024 22.40 8.06 -9.53
CA ALA A 1024 22.37 9.49 -9.82
C ALA A 1024 21.88 9.75 -11.25
N ARG A 1025 22.39 8.99 -12.23
CA ARG A 1025 21.90 9.02 -13.62
C ARG A 1025 20.43 8.59 -13.74
N GLY A 1026 20.01 7.61 -12.94
CA GLY A 1026 18.65 7.08 -12.95
C GLY A 1026 17.59 7.94 -12.24
N GLY A 1027 17.96 9.06 -11.61
CA GLY A 1027 17.02 9.90 -10.85
C GLY A 1027 16.66 9.36 -9.47
N HIS A 1028 17.40 8.38 -8.94
CA HIS A 1028 17.03 7.66 -7.71
C HIS A 1028 17.55 8.33 -6.44
N GLU A 1029 17.03 9.52 -6.12
CA GLU A 1029 17.49 10.37 -5.00
C GLU A 1029 17.67 9.62 -3.67
N SER A 1030 16.68 8.81 -3.28
CA SER A 1030 16.74 8.05 -2.01
C SER A 1030 17.87 7.01 -1.96
N ILE A 1031 18.29 6.49 -3.12
CA ILE A 1031 19.45 5.58 -3.25
C ILE A 1031 20.75 6.39 -3.30
N VAL A 1032 20.76 7.54 -3.97
CA VAL A 1032 21.90 8.47 -3.94
C VAL A 1032 22.23 8.86 -2.50
N ASN A 1033 21.23 9.28 -1.72
CA ASN A 1033 21.43 9.62 -0.32
C ASN A 1033 21.95 8.40 0.47
N LEU A 1034 21.30 7.24 0.32
CA LEU A 1034 21.72 6.00 1.00
C LEU A 1034 23.18 5.62 0.70
N LEU A 1035 23.64 5.72 -0.55
CA LEU A 1035 25.02 5.42 -0.92
C LEU A 1035 26.01 6.46 -0.36
N LEU A 1036 25.67 7.75 -0.40
CA LEU A 1036 26.49 8.81 0.20
C LEU A 1036 26.61 8.65 1.73
N LEU A 1037 25.54 8.22 2.42
CA LEU A 1037 25.57 7.88 3.85
C LEU A 1037 26.39 6.63 4.20
N ASN A 1038 26.78 5.82 3.20
CA ASN A 1038 27.72 4.71 3.36
C ASN A 1038 29.16 5.10 2.96
N GLY A 1039 29.44 6.40 2.75
CA GLY A 1039 30.79 6.93 2.56
C GLY A 1039 31.34 6.76 1.14
N VAL A 1040 30.48 6.60 0.13
CA VAL A 1040 30.90 6.60 -1.28
C VAL A 1040 31.40 7.99 -1.69
N ASP A 1041 32.50 8.03 -2.44
CA ASP A 1041 33.09 9.25 -3.00
C ASP A 1041 32.11 9.94 -3.97
N PRO A 1042 31.60 11.16 -3.66
CA PRO A 1042 30.66 11.87 -4.53
C PRO A 1042 31.29 12.35 -5.85
N ASP A 1043 32.63 12.44 -5.93
CA ASP A 1043 33.38 12.88 -7.11
C ASP A 1043 34.10 11.73 -7.84
N SER A 1044 33.69 10.48 -7.56
CA SER A 1044 34.24 9.26 -8.16
C SER A 1044 34.09 9.28 -9.70
N LYS A 1045 35.24 9.18 -10.42
CA LYS A 1045 35.31 9.46 -11.87
C LYS A 1045 35.30 8.19 -12.74
N ASP A 1046 34.38 8.18 -13.70
CA ASP A 1046 34.30 7.17 -14.76
C ASP A 1046 35.40 7.32 -15.83
N ILE A 1047 35.46 6.42 -16.82
CA ILE A 1047 36.44 6.48 -17.93
C ILE A 1047 36.34 7.75 -18.78
N ASN A 1048 35.23 8.48 -18.72
CA ASN A 1048 35.01 9.73 -19.43
C ASN A 1048 35.41 10.95 -18.61
N GLN A 1049 35.89 10.77 -17.38
CA GLN A 1049 36.07 11.85 -16.43
C GLN A 1049 34.73 12.58 -16.24
N MET A 1050 33.67 11.83 -15.95
CA MET A 1050 32.39 12.35 -15.46
C MET A 1050 32.21 11.90 -14.00
N THR A 1051 31.73 12.82 -13.15
CA THR A 1051 31.31 12.53 -11.77
C THR A 1051 29.81 12.20 -11.72
N PRO A 1052 29.27 11.60 -10.64
CA PRO A 1052 27.82 11.53 -10.39
C PRO A 1052 27.11 12.87 -10.62
N LEU A 1053 27.67 13.98 -10.12
CA LEU A 1053 27.14 15.33 -10.32
C LEU A 1053 27.10 15.74 -11.80
N SER A 1054 28.06 15.26 -12.61
CA SER A 1054 28.08 15.49 -14.07
C SER A 1054 26.99 14.74 -14.82
N HIS A 1055 26.68 13.50 -14.43
CA HIS A 1055 25.56 12.75 -15.01
C HIS A 1055 24.22 13.39 -14.62
N VAL A 1056 24.08 13.83 -13.37
CA VAL A 1056 22.86 14.48 -12.85
C VAL A 1056 22.59 15.83 -13.51
N ALA A 1057 23.62 16.68 -13.64
CA ALA A 1057 23.49 17.99 -14.28
C ALA A 1057 23.19 17.91 -15.79
N GLN A 1058 23.45 16.76 -16.42
CA GLN A 1058 23.11 16.48 -17.81
C GLN A 1058 21.68 15.93 -17.96
N GLU A 1059 21.28 14.98 -17.10
CA GLU A 1059 19.98 14.30 -17.18
C GLU A 1059 18.84 15.12 -16.50
N GLY A 1060 19.16 16.17 -15.73
CA GLY A 1060 18.18 17.16 -15.24
C GLY A 1060 17.62 16.94 -13.82
N HIS A 1061 18.21 16.04 -13.01
CA HIS A 1061 17.63 15.67 -11.69
C HIS A 1061 17.99 16.70 -10.59
N GLU A 1062 17.25 17.80 -10.54
CA GLU A 1062 17.49 18.98 -9.68
C GLU A 1062 17.77 18.66 -8.20
N THR A 1063 16.93 17.83 -7.56
CA THR A 1063 17.07 17.50 -6.13
C THR A 1063 18.35 16.74 -5.84
N ILE A 1064 18.82 15.94 -6.80
CA ILE A 1064 20.07 15.18 -6.71
C ILE A 1064 21.28 16.11 -6.88
N VAL A 1065 21.15 17.23 -7.61
CA VAL A 1065 22.20 18.26 -7.67
C VAL A 1065 22.42 18.87 -6.29
N ASP A 1066 21.37 19.36 -5.62
CA ASP A 1066 21.56 19.98 -4.30
C ASP A 1066 21.95 18.95 -3.22
N LEU A 1067 21.49 17.69 -3.33
CA LEU A 1067 21.96 16.59 -2.50
C LEU A 1067 23.48 16.33 -2.69
N LEU A 1068 23.98 16.20 -3.93
CA LEU A 1068 25.41 15.97 -4.16
C LEU A 1068 26.27 17.18 -3.74
N LEU A 1069 25.80 18.40 -3.99
CA LEU A 1069 26.50 19.63 -3.60
C LEU A 1069 26.51 19.82 -2.07
N SER A 1070 25.42 19.52 -1.37
CA SER A 1070 25.37 19.58 0.11
C SER A 1070 26.25 18.50 0.76
N LYS A 1071 26.51 17.39 0.06
CA LYS A 1071 27.49 16.35 0.45
C LYS A 1071 28.93 16.63 0.01
N GLY A 1072 29.19 17.80 -0.61
CA GLY A 1072 30.54 18.28 -0.89
C GLY A 1072 31.12 17.90 -2.25
N ALA A 1073 30.30 17.47 -3.22
CA ALA A 1073 30.74 17.32 -4.62
C ALA A 1073 31.20 18.66 -5.21
N ASP A 1074 32.26 18.67 -6.04
CA ASP A 1074 32.83 19.91 -6.60
C ASP A 1074 31.97 20.53 -7.72
N PRO A 1075 31.35 21.72 -7.53
CA PRO A 1075 30.58 22.40 -8.57
C PRO A 1075 31.45 22.98 -9.70
N ASN A 1076 32.77 23.07 -9.53
CA ASN A 1076 33.71 23.59 -10.54
C ASN A 1076 34.27 22.50 -11.45
N TYR A 1077 33.67 21.30 -11.42
CA TYR A 1077 34.11 20.15 -12.20
C TYR A 1077 34.20 20.45 -13.70
N LYS A 1078 35.21 19.84 -14.35
CA LYS A 1078 35.51 20.00 -15.78
C LYS A 1078 35.72 18.66 -16.46
N ASP A 1079 35.00 18.44 -17.56
CA ASP A 1079 35.13 17.23 -18.39
C ASP A 1079 36.43 17.21 -19.22
N LYS A 1080 36.62 16.16 -20.04
CA LYS A 1080 37.77 16.04 -20.97
C LYS A 1080 37.91 17.21 -21.94
N ASN A 1081 36.82 17.89 -22.28
CA ASN A 1081 36.77 19.04 -23.17
C ASN A 1081 36.83 20.38 -22.39
N ARG A 1082 37.15 20.35 -21.09
CA ARG A 1082 37.15 21.48 -20.14
C ARG A 1082 35.79 22.16 -19.95
N ARG A 1083 34.69 21.55 -20.40
CA ARG A 1083 33.33 22.07 -20.20
C ARG A 1083 32.97 21.93 -18.72
N THR A 1084 32.33 22.95 -18.16
CA THR A 1084 31.88 22.93 -16.77
C THR A 1084 30.50 22.30 -16.64
N LEU A 1085 30.11 21.90 -15.42
CA LEU A 1085 28.72 21.52 -15.10
C LEU A 1085 27.71 22.56 -15.57
N LEU A 1086 28.02 23.85 -15.35
CA LEU A 1086 27.22 24.98 -15.80
C LEU A 1086 27.10 25.03 -17.33
N SER A 1087 28.16 24.68 -18.07
CA SER A 1087 28.14 24.58 -19.54
C SER A 1087 27.25 23.44 -20.06
N LEU A 1088 27.17 22.33 -19.32
CA LEU A 1088 26.32 21.18 -19.67
C LEU A 1088 24.84 21.49 -19.39
N ALA A 1089 24.52 21.96 -18.18
CA ALA A 1089 23.16 22.37 -17.82
C ALA A 1089 22.61 23.49 -18.73
N ALA A 1090 23.47 24.45 -19.10
CA ALA A 1090 23.12 25.53 -20.03
C ALA A 1090 22.98 25.09 -21.50
N SER A 1091 23.56 23.95 -21.89
CA SER A 1091 23.34 23.32 -23.20
C SER A 1091 22.01 22.58 -23.24
N ASP A 1092 21.70 21.83 -22.18
CA ASP A 1092 20.60 20.87 -22.20
C ASP A 1092 19.27 21.45 -21.71
N GLY A 1093 19.28 22.68 -21.18
CA GLY A 1093 18.06 23.47 -20.90
C GLY A 1093 17.63 23.51 -19.43
N HIS A 1094 18.49 23.09 -18.50
CA HIS A 1094 18.14 22.91 -17.08
C HIS A 1094 18.30 24.21 -16.26
N GLU A 1095 17.36 25.13 -16.41
CA GLU A 1095 17.37 26.48 -15.81
C GLU A 1095 17.60 26.51 -14.29
N THR A 1096 16.90 25.64 -13.56
CA THR A 1096 17.00 25.46 -12.11
C THR A 1096 18.41 25.03 -11.66
N ILE A 1097 19.03 24.11 -12.42
CA ILE A 1097 20.41 23.66 -12.18
C ILE A 1097 21.40 24.78 -12.49
N VAL A 1098 21.13 25.59 -13.52
CA VAL A 1098 21.92 26.80 -13.85
C VAL A 1098 21.86 27.82 -12.70
N ASP A 1099 20.68 28.19 -12.18
CA ASP A 1099 20.60 29.14 -11.05
C ASP A 1099 21.24 28.56 -9.78
N LEU A 1100 21.03 27.27 -9.50
CA LEU A 1100 21.65 26.59 -8.37
C LEU A 1100 23.19 26.65 -8.46
N LEU A 1101 23.81 26.30 -9.60
CA LEU A 1101 25.26 26.37 -9.79
C LEU A 1101 25.79 27.81 -9.70
N LEU A 1102 25.09 28.79 -10.27
CA LEU A 1102 25.43 30.20 -10.17
C LEU A 1102 25.32 30.72 -8.72
N SER A 1103 24.33 30.24 -7.95
CA SER A 1103 24.17 30.58 -6.53
C SER A 1103 25.30 30.06 -5.65
N LYS A 1104 25.94 28.94 -6.01
CA LYS A 1104 27.14 28.41 -5.35
C LYS A 1104 28.44 29.10 -5.82
N GLY A 1105 28.35 30.12 -6.68
CA GLY A 1105 29.49 30.93 -7.11
C GLY A 1105 30.32 30.35 -8.26
N VAL A 1106 29.77 29.44 -9.07
CA VAL A 1106 30.42 28.99 -10.31
C VAL A 1106 30.53 30.17 -11.29
N ASN A 1107 31.73 30.42 -11.81
CA ASN A 1107 31.97 31.53 -12.74
C ASN A 1107 31.22 31.32 -14.08
N PRO A 1108 30.29 32.23 -14.48
CA PRO A 1108 29.51 32.09 -15.71
C PRO A 1108 30.35 32.19 -17.00
N ASP A 1109 31.55 32.78 -16.95
CA ASP A 1109 32.44 32.95 -18.11
C ASP A 1109 33.53 31.87 -18.21
N PHE A 1110 33.37 30.73 -17.54
CA PHE A 1110 34.34 29.64 -17.68
C PHE A 1110 34.40 29.12 -19.13
N LYS A 1111 35.60 29.18 -19.70
CA LYS A 1111 35.91 28.76 -21.07
C LYS A 1111 36.33 27.29 -21.17
N ASP A 1112 35.70 26.59 -22.10
CA ASP A 1112 35.99 25.21 -22.46
C ASP A 1112 37.28 25.08 -23.31
N SER A 1113 37.51 23.91 -23.92
CA SER A 1113 38.69 23.65 -24.76
C SER A 1113 38.70 24.38 -26.10
N ILE A 1114 37.60 25.01 -26.53
CA ILE A 1114 37.49 25.84 -27.75
C ILE A 1114 37.05 27.28 -27.43
N ASP A 1115 37.25 27.70 -26.18
CA ASP A 1115 37.02 29.05 -25.67
C ASP A 1115 35.54 29.50 -25.62
N ARG A 1116 34.60 28.55 -25.66
CA ARG A 1116 33.15 28.78 -25.48
C ARG A 1116 32.76 28.85 -24.01
N THR A 1117 31.78 29.69 -23.69
CA THR A 1117 31.21 29.85 -22.34
C THR A 1117 29.83 29.16 -22.25
N PRO A 1118 29.30 28.90 -21.03
CA PRO A 1118 27.90 28.53 -20.83
C PRO A 1118 26.89 29.37 -21.63
N LEU A 1119 27.13 30.69 -21.74
CA LEU A 1119 26.29 31.59 -22.53
C LEU A 1119 26.33 31.28 -24.04
N SER A 1120 27.48 30.87 -24.57
CA SER A 1120 27.59 30.39 -25.96
C SER A 1120 26.74 29.14 -26.22
N TYR A 1121 26.67 28.22 -25.26
CA TYR A 1121 25.85 27.00 -25.37
C TYR A 1121 24.35 27.30 -25.29
N ALA A 1122 23.92 28.07 -24.28
CA ALA A 1122 22.52 28.48 -24.13
C ALA A 1122 22.02 29.25 -25.35
N ALA A 1123 22.83 30.18 -25.87
CA ALA A 1123 22.52 30.94 -27.07
C ALA A 1123 22.50 30.09 -28.35
N SER A 1124 23.34 29.05 -28.44
CA SER A 1124 23.30 28.09 -29.56
C SER A 1124 22.05 27.22 -29.54
N MET A 1125 21.47 26.96 -28.37
CA MET A 1125 20.30 26.08 -28.21
C MET A 1125 18.96 26.84 -28.10
N GLY A 1126 19.00 28.16 -27.93
CA GLY A 1126 17.81 29.02 -27.86
C GLY A 1126 17.17 29.09 -26.48
N HIS A 1127 17.91 28.73 -25.43
CA HIS A 1127 17.40 28.69 -24.05
C HIS A 1127 17.35 30.09 -23.43
N GLU A 1128 16.35 30.88 -23.84
CA GLU A 1128 16.17 32.30 -23.51
C GLU A 1128 16.27 32.61 -22.01
N THR A 1129 15.60 31.83 -21.15
CA THR A 1129 15.61 32.05 -19.69
C THR A 1129 17.01 31.85 -19.09
N ILE A 1130 17.74 30.84 -19.55
CA ILE A 1130 19.13 30.58 -19.19
C ILE A 1130 20.05 31.71 -19.69
N VAL A 1131 19.79 32.25 -20.87
CA VAL A 1131 20.52 33.41 -21.42
C VAL A 1131 20.29 34.65 -20.55
N ASP A 1132 19.05 34.98 -20.18
CA ASP A 1132 18.77 36.12 -19.30
C ASP A 1132 19.40 35.92 -17.91
N LEU A 1133 19.28 34.72 -17.36
CA LEU A 1133 19.84 34.34 -16.07
C LEU A 1133 21.38 34.50 -16.06
N LEU A 1134 22.10 33.93 -17.04
CA LEU A 1134 23.56 34.05 -17.14
C LEU A 1134 24.00 35.52 -17.27
N LEU A 1135 23.30 36.31 -18.10
CA LEU A 1135 23.57 37.74 -18.27
C LEU A 1135 23.27 38.53 -16.98
N SER A 1136 22.21 38.18 -16.25
CA SER A 1136 21.87 38.81 -14.96
C SER A 1136 22.91 38.55 -13.86
N LYS A 1137 23.62 37.42 -13.94
CA LYS A 1137 24.74 37.06 -13.05
C LYS A 1137 26.10 37.53 -13.58
N GLY A 1138 26.12 38.30 -14.67
CA GLY A 1138 27.31 39.01 -15.16
C GLY A 1138 28.14 38.32 -16.24
N ALA A 1139 27.61 37.32 -16.95
CA ALA A 1139 28.27 36.74 -18.13
C ALA A 1139 28.53 37.79 -19.22
N ASP A 1140 29.67 37.69 -19.94
CA ASP A 1140 30.01 38.61 -21.02
C ASP A 1140 29.20 38.29 -22.32
N PRO A 1141 28.26 39.15 -22.76
CA PRO A 1141 27.47 38.96 -23.98
C PRO A 1141 28.32 38.93 -25.26
N ASN A 1142 29.55 39.45 -25.21
CA ASN A 1142 30.46 39.56 -26.34
C ASN A 1142 31.64 38.57 -26.28
N SER A 1143 31.62 37.61 -25.33
CA SER A 1143 32.69 36.62 -25.18
C SER A 1143 32.90 35.83 -26.47
N LYS A 1144 34.16 35.75 -26.91
CA LYS A 1144 34.56 35.13 -28.17
C LYS A 1144 35.16 33.74 -27.98
N ASP A 1145 34.72 32.78 -28.80
CA ASP A 1145 35.35 31.46 -28.94
C ASP A 1145 36.60 31.51 -29.85
N ARG A 1146 37.24 30.36 -30.11
CA ARG A 1146 38.45 30.30 -30.96
C ARG A 1146 38.27 30.78 -32.39
N ASP A 1147 37.06 30.65 -32.94
CA ASP A 1147 36.74 31.14 -34.28
C ASP A 1147 36.21 32.58 -34.25
N LYS A 1148 36.31 33.23 -33.08
CA LYS A 1148 35.80 34.56 -32.74
C LYS A 1148 34.27 34.68 -32.78
N TRP A 1149 33.55 33.56 -32.72
CA TRP A 1149 32.08 33.58 -32.64
C TRP A 1149 31.64 34.07 -31.26
N THR A 1150 30.58 34.88 -31.25
CA THR A 1150 29.91 35.36 -30.03
C THR A 1150 28.64 34.55 -29.76
N PRO A 1151 28.06 34.58 -28.54
CA PRO A 1151 26.72 34.05 -28.28
C PRO A 1151 25.68 34.52 -29.32
N LEU A 1152 25.75 35.80 -29.73
CA LEU A 1152 24.88 36.36 -30.76
C LEU A 1152 25.10 35.73 -32.14
N SER A 1153 26.36 35.40 -32.50
CA SER A 1153 26.68 34.66 -33.73
C SER A 1153 26.03 33.26 -33.72
N PHE A 1154 26.04 32.55 -32.58
CA PHE A 1154 25.39 31.24 -32.45
C PHE A 1154 23.86 31.33 -32.54
N ALA A 1155 23.24 32.25 -31.79
CA ALA A 1155 21.79 32.45 -31.82
C ALA A 1155 21.29 32.86 -33.22
N ALA A 1156 22.01 33.74 -33.90
CA ALA A 1156 21.69 34.17 -35.26
C ALA A 1156 21.90 33.05 -36.30
N SER A 1157 22.93 32.21 -36.13
CA SER A 1157 23.21 31.06 -37.00
C SER A 1157 22.11 29.99 -36.95
N ASN A 1158 21.47 29.81 -35.79
CA ASN A 1158 20.48 28.76 -35.55
C ASN A 1158 19.02 29.25 -35.58
N GLY A 1159 18.79 30.56 -35.72
CA GLY A 1159 17.44 31.13 -35.90
C GLY A 1159 16.67 31.42 -34.63
N HIS A 1160 17.36 31.66 -33.51
CA HIS A 1160 16.74 31.87 -32.19
C HIS A 1160 16.37 33.34 -31.97
N GLU A 1161 15.27 33.81 -32.59
CA GLU A 1161 14.83 35.22 -32.61
C GLU A 1161 14.80 35.89 -31.22
N THR A 1162 14.11 35.29 -30.24
CA THR A 1162 13.95 35.91 -28.91
C THR A 1162 15.29 36.01 -28.17
N THR A 1163 16.15 35.00 -28.33
CA THR A 1163 17.52 34.99 -27.80
C THR A 1163 18.39 36.06 -28.47
N VAL A 1164 18.21 36.31 -29.77
CA VAL A 1164 18.88 37.42 -30.49
C VAL A 1164 18.43 38.77 -29.96
N ASP A 1165 17.12 38.99 -29.75
CA ASP A 1165 16.61 40.25 -29.18
C ASP A 1165 17.16 40.51 -27.78
N LEU A 1166 17.08 39.47 -26.93
CA LEU A 1166 17.58 39.48 -25.55
C LEU A 1166 19.08 39.81 -25.50
N LEU A 1167 19.92 39.09 -26.24
CA LEU A 1167 21.38 39.33 -26.27
C LEU A 1167 21.72 40.77 -26.68
N VAL A 1168 21.08 41.28 -27.74
CA VAL A 1168 21.33 42.65 -28.20
C VAL A 1168 20.80 43.68 -27.19
N SER A 1169 19.64 43.44 -26.57
CA SER A 1169 19.11 44.31 -25.50
C SER A 1169 20.03 44.40 -24.26
N LYS A 1170 20.83 43.34 -24.03
CA LYS A 1170 21.81 43.23 -22.94
C LYS A 1170 23.23 43.64 -23.35
N GLY A 1171 23.43 44.19 -24.55
CA GLY A 1171 24.70 44.78 -25.00
C GLY A 1171 25.60 43.90 -25.87
N ALA A 1172 25.08 42.83 -26.48
CA ALA A 1172 25.81 42.12 -27.54
C ALA A 1172 25.94 42.99 -28.80
N ASP A 1173 27.13 43.04 -29.39
CA ASP A 1173 27.43 43.82 -30.60
C ASP A 1173 26.90 43.10 -31.88
N PRO A 1174 25.87 43.64 -32.58
CA PRO A 1174 25.32 43.05 -33.79
C PRO A 1174 26.28 43.07 -34.99
N ASN A 1175 27.40 43.79 -34.88
CA ASN A 1175 28.43 43.92 -35.92
C ASN A 1175 29.73 43.18 -35.56
N SER A 1176 29.75 42.43 -34.46
CA SER A 1176 30.93 41.68 -34.02
C SER A 1176 31.38 40.68 -35.08
N LYS A 1177 32.62 40.84 -35.55
CA LYS A 1177 33.21 40.01 -36.60
C LYS A 1177 33.91 38.77 -36.06
N ASP A 1178 33.74 37.66 -36.77
CA ASP A 1178 34.43 36.39 -36.54
C ASP A 1178 35.86 36.38 -37.15
N ARG A 1179 36.49 35.20 -37.28
CA ARG A 1179 37.84 35.07 -37.87
C ARG A 1179 37.90 35.28 -39.40
N TYR A 1180 36.77 35.30 -40.09
CA TYR A 1180 36.61 35.47 -41.55
C TYR A 1180 35.92 36.81 -41.91
N ASN A 1181 35.76 37.70 -40.92
CA ASN A 1181 34.97 38.92 -40.98
C ASN A 1181 33.45 38.72 -41.20
N TRP A 1182 32.90 37.56 -40.84
CA TRP A 1182 31.45 37.30 -40.85
C TRP A 1182 30.79 37.93 -39.61
N THR A 1183 29.64 38.58 -39.81
CA THR A 1183 28.79 39.17 -38.74
C THR A 1183 27.61 38.25 -38.40
N PRO A 1184 26.92 38.42 -37.25
CA PRO A 1184 25.67 37.73 -36.94
C PRO A 1184 24.63 37.79 -38.08
N LEU A 1185 24.53 38.93 -38.78
CA LEU A 1185 23.67 39.08 -39.96
C LEU A 1185 24.07 38.17 -41.12
N TYR A 1186 25.38 38.02 -41.37
CA TYR A 1186 25.89 37.09 -42.37
C TYR A 1186 25.60 35.63 -41.99
N PHE A 1187 25.74 35.26 -40.71
CA PHE A 1187 25.39 33.92 -40.22
C PHE A 1187 23.91 33.58 -40.42
N ALA A 1188 22.99 34.49 -40.07
CA ALA A 1188 21.55 34.29 -40.25
C ALA A 1188 21.13 34.09 -41.72
N ILE A 1189 21.82 34.73 -42.66
CA ILE A 1189 21.61 34.54 -44.12
C ILE A 1189 22.29 33.26 -44.62
N SER A 1190 23.35 32.81 -43.96
CA SER A 1190 24.14 31.64 -44.37
C SER A 1190 23.44 30.30 -44.09
N ASN A 1191 22.69 30.16 -43.00
CA ASN A 1191 21.89 28.97 -42.71
C ASN A 1191 20.44 29.17 -43.13
N ILE A 1192 19.77 28.08 -43.53
CA ILE A 1192 18.47 28.14 -44.22
C ILE A 1192 17.38 27.47 -43.37
N GLY A 1193 16.48 28.29 -42.84
CA GLY A 1193 15.26 27.91 -42.13
C GLY A 1193 14.26 29.07 -42.15
N ALA A 1194 12.98 28.80 -41.86
CA ALA A 1194 11.95 29.85 -41.88
C ALA A 1194 12.20 30.94 -40.83
N SER A 1195 12.62 30.55 -39.62
CA SER A 1195 12.93 31.42 -38.47
C SER A 1195 14.08 32.42 -38.69
N ASN A 1196 14.88 32.24 -39.75
CA ASN A 1196 15.97 33.18 -40.05
C ASN A 1196 15.48 34.47 -40.71
N GLU A 1197 14.24 34.54 -41.24
CA GLU A 1197 13.72 35.79 -41.81
C GLU A 1197 13.49 36.85 -40.73
N GLU A 1198 12.90 36.44 -39.62
CA GLU A 1198 12.62 37.29 -38.46
C GLU A 1198 13.94 37.73 -37.80
N VAL A 1199 14.90 36.82 -37.61
CA VAL A 1199 16.26 37.15 -37.13
C VAL A 1199 16.97 38.17 -38.03
N VAL A 1200 16.89 38.04 -39.36
CA VAL A 1200 17.51 39.00 -40.29
C VAL A 1200 16.85 40.38 -40.17
N ARG A 1201 15.51 40.44 -40.06
CA ARG A 1201 14.77 41.71 -39.84
C ARG A 1201 15.15 42.34 -38.51
N LEU A 1202 15.22 41.53 -37.45
CA LEU A 1202 15.55 41.95 -36.10
C LEU A 1202 16.96 42.54 -36.03
N LEU A 1203 17.98 41.83 -36.54
CA LEU A 1203 19.36 42.30 -36.57
C LEU A 1203 19.50 43.62 -37.33
N LEU A 1204 18.86 43.76 -38.50
CA LEU A 1204 18.84 45.03 -39.25
C LEU A 1204 18.18 46.16 -38.44
N SER A 1205 17.06 45.89 -37.76
CA SER A 1205 16.37 46.88 -36.90
C SER A 1205 17.20 47.33 -35.70
N LYS A 1206 18.13 46.49 -35.24
CA LYS A 1206 19.06 46.76 -34.13
C LYS A 1206 20.43 47.31 -34.59
N GLY A 1207 20.58 47.65 -35.86
CA GLY A 1207 21.78 48.31 -36.39
C GLY A 1207 22.89 47.37 -36.86
N ALA A 1208 22.57 46.14 -37.26
CA ALA A 1208 23.51 45.31 -38.01
C ALA A 1208 23.76 45.90 -39.41
N ASP A 1209 25.02 45.98 -39.81
CA ASP A 1209 25.50 46.58 -41.06
C ASP A 1209 25.24 45.64 -42.27
N PRO A 1210 24.35 46.01 -43.21
CA PRO A 1210 24.09 45.22 -44.41
C PRO A 1210 25.20 45.32 -45.48
N GLU A 1211 26.12 46.27 -45.35
CA GLU A 1211 27.24 46.50 -46.28
C GLU A 1211 28.57 45.89 -45.76
N SER A 1212 28.60 45.32 -44.55
CA SER A 1212 29.83 44.74 -43.98
C SER A 1212 30.41 43.61 -44.85
N GLU A 1213 31.61 43.83 -45.37
CA GLU A 1213 32.37 42.85 -46.14
C GLU A 1213 33.09 41.81 -45.27
N THR A 1214 33.13 40.58 -45.80
CA THR A 1214 33.97 39.45 -45.35
C THR A 1214 35.35 39.45 -46.03
N ASP A 1215 36.28 38.60 -45.59
CA ASP A 1215 37.63 38.45 -46.18
C ASP A 1215 37.65 38.06 -47.68
N HIS A 1216 36.50 37.69 -48.23
CA HIS A 1216 36.33 37.30 -49.63
C HIS A 1216 35.56 38.35 -50.44
N GLY A 1217 35.32 39.55 -49.89
CA GLY A 1217 34.53 40.61 -50.53
C GLY A 1217 33.03 40.31 -50.63
N TRP A 1218 32.54 39.32 -49.89
CA TRP A 1218 31.10 39.03 -49.84
C TRP A 1218 30.42 39.91 -48.79
N THR A 1219 29.31 40.52 -49.17
CA THR A 1219 28.39 41.22 -48.27
C THR A 1219 27.17 40.34 -47.98
N PRO A 1220 26.40 40.62 -46.92
CA PRO A 1220 25.07 40.05 -46.71
C PRO A 1220 24.19 40.03 -47.97
N LEU A 1221 24.23 41.11 -48.77
CA LEU A 1221 23.47 41.20 -50.03
C LEU A 1221 24.00 40.26 -51.12
N SER A 1222 25.32 40.19 -51.34
CA SER A 1222 25.86 39.30 -52.38
C SER A 1222 25.67 37.82 -52.03
N LEU A 1223 25.72 37.46 -50.75
CA LEU A 1223 25.35 36.12 -50.25
C LEU A 1223 23.87 35.80 -50.50
N ALA A 1224 22.95 36.73 -50.18
CA ALA A 1224 21.53 36.54 -50.44
C ALA A 1224 21.22 36.36 -51.94
N ILE A 1225 21.96 37.08 -52.81
CA ILE A 1225 21.87 36.95 -54.28
C ILE A 1225 22.39 35.59 -54.76
N SER A 1226 23.57 35.13 -54.33
CA SER A 1226 24.12 33.85 -54.79
C SER A 1226 23.29 32.65 -54.36
N LYS A 1227 22.67 32.72 -53.17
CA LYS A 1227 21.71 31.72 -52.68
C LYS A 1227 20.29 31.87 -53.22
N LYS A 1228 19.99 32.91 -54.02
CA LYS A 1228 18.68 33.21 -54.62
C LYS A 1228 17.54 33.42 -53.60
N HIS A 1229 17.85 34.02 -52.45
CA HIS A 1229 16.87 34.30 -51.39
C HIS A 1229 16.15 35.64 -51.61
N GLU A 1230 15.18 35.67 -52.55
CA GLU A 1230 14.45 36.89 -52.97
C GLU A 1230 13.92 37.75 -51.81
N LYS A 1231 13.42 37.13 -50.72
CA LYS A 1231 12.97 37.86 -49.53
C LYS A 1231 14.11 38.64 -48.84
N PHE A 1232 15.27 38.00 -48.64
CA PHE A 1232 16.44 38.64 -48.02
C PHE A 1232 17.04 39.69 -48.94
N ILE A 1233 17.09 39.45 -50.26
CA ILE A 1233 17.50 40.44 -51.27
C ILE A 1233 16.61 41.69 -51.16
N LYS A 1234 15.29 41.52 -51.04
CA LYS A 1234 14.34 42.64 -50.88
C LYS A 1234 14.52 43.38 -49.55
N LEU A 1235 14.72 42.66 -48.44
CA LEU A 1235 14.92 43.24 -47.10
C LEU A 1235 16.23 44.04 -47.01
N LEU A 1236 17.35 43.48 -47.51
CA LEU A 1236 18.65 44.13 -47.48
C LEU A 1236 18.68 45.37 -48.38
N ARG A 1237 18.10 45.30 -49.59
CA ARG A 1237 17.95 46.46 -50.50
C ARG A 1237 17.13 47.61 -49.91
N ALA A 1238 16.28 47.35 -48.92
CA ALA A 1238 15.52 48.41 -48.23
C ALA A 1238 16.33 49.14 -47.15
N HIS A 1239 17.43 48.54 -46.67
CA HIS A 1239 18.28 49.08 -45.60
C HIS A 1239 19.62 49.64 -46.13
N ILE A 1240 20.08 49.16 -47.30
CA ILE A 1240 21.21 49.74 -48.03
C ILE A 1240 20.74 51.04 -48.69
N LYS A 1241 21.42 52.16 -48.40
CA LYS A 1241 21.14 53.42 -49.09
C LYS A 1241 21.45 53.26 -50.57
N PRO A 1242 20.59 53.72 -51.50
CA PRO A 1242 20.95 53.71 -52.91
C PRO A 1242 22.17 54.60 -53.11
N GLN A 1243 23.32 53.99 -53.40
CA GLN A 1243 24.51 54.73 -53.83
C GLN A 1243 24.11 55.52 -55.08
N GLY A 1244 24.23 56.85 -54.99
CA GLY A 1244 23.93 57.72 -56.11
C GLY A 1244 24.84 57.36 -57.29
N ARG A 1245 24.27 57.28 -58.49
CA ARG A 1245 25.07 57.17 -59.71
C ARG A 1245 26.01 58.37 -59.80
N THR A 1246 27.30 58.09 -59.89
CA THR A 1246 28.28 58.86 -60.66
C THR A 1246 29.03 57.86 -61.54
#